data_AF-A0A945VGQ7-F1
#
_entry.id   AF-A0A945VGQ7-F1
#
_cell.length_a   1.000
_cell.length_b   1.000
_cell.length_c   1.000
_cell.angle_alpha   90.00
_cell.angle_beta   90.00
_cell.angle_gamma   90.00
#
_symmetry.space_group_name_H-M   'P 1'
#
loop_
_entity.id
_entity.type
_entity.pdbx_description
1 polymer ?
#
loop_
_entity_poly.entity_id
_entity_poly.type
_entity_poly.pdbx_seq_one_letter_code
_entity_poly.pdbx_strand_id
1 'polypeptide(L)'
;MRKLLFTLIIMCSINLFSQDEARLLRFPAVHGQNVVFTYAGDLYSVPLKGGVARKLTSDVNGYEMFAHFSPDGKNIAFTGQYDGNTEVFLIPAKGGIPKRLTHTATLGRDDISDRMGPNNIVLAWRDDNNIVFRSRKQSFNSFKGQLFQVSKDGGMTEELPLPAGGWCSFSDDGSKMAYNRVFREFRTWKYYSGGMADNVWVYDFKTKETINITNNENQNIFPMWHGDKIYFLSDRDRTMNMFVYDLNDKTTTKITNYSNYDIKFPSLGNESIIYENGGFIYNYSFSDGSISKVEVKINNDLTTGRDEIKDASKMINSWAISPDGKRVVFGARGDVYTLPAKSGVTRNLTESSGVHDRNVEWSPKGKYVSYISDRTGEDEIYIQNQDGKEDAIQITSESDTYKYNPIWSPDGKYLIWGDKMGRLNLVDINSNEVKQVDESESWEIRDYCWSPDSRWIAYTIPMSFTNNRIFIYSIESEETKPVTDTWYSASQPSFDDKGKYLFFSSSRDFNPIYSRTEWNHAYRDMDKIYFVTLNKNTPSPFEPQNDEVKVQTDETADSDSKDKKKDNSSKSETEFRVDIDFDGIIGRIISLPIKAANYWNITAIGDDVYFNQWKSGGKGANLMMYNLKKQKETNLGSIGSYAISADHKKMLVNVKGKYAVISLPKSKVKPTDYVDLSNMKVMVNLKEEWTQIYNESWRQMRDFFYAPNMHGLDWPEIQQKYDVLLPYVNNRNDLNYVIGEMIGELSVGHAYVSGGDKPKPNRIQLGLLGAKISKDDSGYFVIDEILMGENWTRKSRSPLTEVGVDVTEGDYIIAIDGKSTKNVNDIYSMLIDKADKSVILSINSEPEVAGAHDEIITPTSNESGLYYYTWVMENTEKVNLATDGQVGYIHIPDMGPEGLNEFVKHFYPQLNKRALIIDDRGNGGGNVSPMLIERLNRELALYGMSRNNGVNTKPREMMLGPKVLILDNYSASDGDLFPYQFKKLGMGTLVGVRSWGGVVGIRGSMPFIDGGDLRRPEFAPFDENGNWVIEGYGVDPDIVIDNDPAQEYEGNDEQLNKAIEVILEQLKDYKPLPDIPPYPDKSK
;
A
#
# COMPACT_ATOMS: atom_id res chain seq x y z
N MET A 1 -78.32 22.35 -4.81
CA MET A 1 -77.09 21.54 -4.62
C MET A 1 -75.91 22.24 -5.27
N ARG A 2 -75.51 23.33 -4.61
CA ARG A 2 -74.26 24.09 -4.73
C ARG A 2 -73.75 24.11 -3.29
N LYS A 3 -72.45 23.97 -3.07
CA LYS A 3 -71.76 23.84 -1.76
C LYS A 3 -71.73 22.40 -1.21
N LEU A 4 -70.80 21.57 -1.68
CA LEU A 4 -70.14 20.54 -0.84
C LEU A 4 -69.00 19.76 -1.53
N LEU A 5 -68.59 20.12 -2.75
CA LEU A 5 -67.50 19.40 -3.45
C LEU A 5 -66.20 20.19 -3.66
N PHE A 6 -66.12 21.43 -3.19
CA PHE A 6 -64.94 22.28 -3.41
C PHE A 6 -64.04 22.48 -2.18
N THR A 7 -64.35 21.81 -1.06
CA THR A 7 -63.60 21.93 0.20
C THR A 7 -62.77 20.68 0.55
N LEU A 8 -62.75 19.65 -0.30
CA LEU A 8 -62.00 18.40 -0.05
C LEU A 8 -60.74 18.20 -0.91
N ILE A 9 -60.39 19.16 -1.79
CA ILE A 9 -59.19 19.09 -2.66
C ILE A 9 -58.11 20.10 -2.21
N ILE A 10 -58.29 20.74 -1.05
CA ILE A 10 -57.29 21.62 -0.41
C ILE A 10 -57.03 21.14 1.03
N MET A 11 -56.77 19.83 1.17
CA MET A 11 -55.78 19.34 2.14
C MET A 11 -54.55 19.03 1.28
N CYS A 12 -53.78 20.04 0.90
CA CYS A 12 -52.49 20.29 1.53
C CYS A 12 -51.68 19.00 1.76
N SER A 13 -51.37 18.29 0.68
CA SER A 13 -50.07 17.64 0.52
C SER A 13 -49.02 18.75 0.36
N ILE A 14 -48.82 19.53 1.42
CA ILE A 14 -47.55 20.21 1.61
C ILE A 14 -46.63 19.06 2.00
N ASN A 15 -45.99 18.44 1.02
CA ASN A 15 -44.69 17.84 1.28
C ASN A 15 -43.82 19.00 1.74
N LEU A 16 -43.81 19.25 3.05
CA LEU A 16 -42.69 19.90 3.68
C LEU A 16 -41.52 19.03 3.27
N PHE A 17 -40.75 19.47 2.28
CA PHE A 17 -39.36 19.07 2.18
C PHE A 17 -38.76 19.46 3.53
N SER A 18 -38.77 18.49 4.47
CA SER A 18 -37.96 18.60 5.66
C SER A 18 -36.56 18.85 5.13
N GLN A 19 -36.01 20.01 5.46
CA GLN A 19 -34.66 20.37 5.05
C GLN A 19 -33.74 19.30 5.66
N ASP A 20 -33.13 18.47 4.82
CA ASP A 20 -32.42 17.28 5.28
C ASP A 20 -31.29 17.64 6.23
N GLU A 21 -31.28 16.97 7.37
CA GLU A 21 -30.24 17.11 8.39
C GLU A 21 -28.92 16.56 7.84
N ALA A 22 -27.83 17.29 8.03
CA ALA A 22 -26.52 16.86 7.56
C ALA A 22 -25.93 15.74 8.41
N ARG A 23 -25.19 14.82 7.77
CA ARG A 23 -24.35 13.80 8.42
C ARG A 23 -22.92 13.84 7.90
N LEU A 24 -22.07 12.98 8.47
CA LEU A 24 -20.62 12.96 8.25
C LEU A 24 -19.98 14.29 8.67
N LEU A 25 -20.44 14.80 9.81
CA LEU A 25 -19.91 15.98 10.47
C LEU A 25 -18.72 15.55 11.36
N ARG A 26 -17.50 15.72 10.86
CA ARG A 26 -16.27 15.15 11.43
C ARG A 26 -15.54 16.14 12.33
N PHE A 27 -14.72 15.64 13.25
CA PHE A 27 -13.79 16.42 14.08
C PHE A 27 -14.42 17.65 14.78
N PRO A 28 -15.50 17.47 15.57
CA PRO A 28 -16.18 18.59 16.21
C PRO A 28 -15.41 19.13 17.44
N ALA A 29 -15.54 20.44 17.68
CA ALA A 29 -15.12 21.12 18.91
C ALA A 29 -16.16 22.17 19.35
N VAL A 30 -16.20 22.48 20.65
CA VAL A 30 -17.22 23.36 21.25
C VAL A 30 -16.60 24.37 22.21
N HIS A 31 -17.13 25.59 22.20
CA HIS A 31 -16.85 26.62 23.21
C HIS A 31 -18.10 27.48 23.44
N GLY A 32 -18.60 27.46 24.67
CA GLY A 32 -19.87 28.06 25.06
C GLY A 32 -21.01 27.60 24.15
N GLN A 33 -21.58 28.54 23.41
CA GLN A 33 -22.71 28.28 22.49
C GLN A 33 -22.28 28.04 21.04
N ASN A 34 -20.99 27.90 20.75
CA ASN A 34 -20.47 27.74 19.40
C ASN A 34 -19.85 26.36 19.21
N VAL A 35 -20.19 25.73 18.09
CA VAL A 35 -19.62 24.45 17.65
C VAL A 35 -18.89 24.69 16.34
N VAL A 36 -17.68 24.15 16.21
CA VAL A 36 -16.94 24.06 14.94
C VAL A 36 -16.77 22.58 14.57
N PHE A 37 -16.84 22.25 13.29
CA PHE A 37 -16.63 20.89 12.78
C PHE A 37 -16.15 20.92 11.34
N THR A 38 -15.63 19.80 10.86
CA THR A 38 -15.24 19.57 9.47
C THR A 38 -16.37 18.93 8.69
N TYR A 39 -16.64 19.44 7.49
CA TYR A 39 -17.61 18.86 6.57
C TYR A 39 -17.14 19.04 5.12
N ALA A 40 -17.08 17.94 4.36
CA ALA A 40 -16.61 17.90 2.98
C ALA A 40 -15.19 18.48 2.73
N GLY A 41 -14.36 18.57 3.77
CA GLY A 41 -12.99 19.10 3.70
C GLY A 41 -12.81 20.51 4.22
N ASP A 42 -13.87 21.20 4.64
CA ASP A 42 -13.81 22.56 5.18
C ASP A 42 -14.37 22.65 6.62
N LEU A 43 -13.99 23.70 7.35
CA LEU A 43 -14.54 24.02 8.67
C LEU A 43 -15.86 24.79 8.57
N TYR A 44 -16.79 24.44 9.45
CA TYR A 44 -18.10 25.10 9.62
C TYR A 44 -18.33 25.43 11.08
N SER A 45 -19.06 26.53 11.33
CA SER A 45 -19.55 26.91 12.66
C SER A 45 -21.07 26.85 12.74
N VAL A 46 -21.62 26.36 13.85
CA VAL A 46 -23.07 26.35 14.15
C VAL A 46 -23.31 26.65 15.64
N PRO A 47 -24.45 27.26 16.02
CA PRO A 47 -24.83 27.34 17.43
C PRO A 47 -25.02 25.95 18.06
N LEU A 48 -24.73 25.82 19.35
CA LEU A 48 -24.88 24.55 20.09
C LEU A 48 -26.31 23.99 20.06
N LYS A 49 -27.31 24.88 19.98
CA LYS A 49 -28.73 24.53 19.80
C LYS A 49 -29.09 23.99 18.40
N GLY A 50 -28.12 23.91 17.49
CA GLY A 50 -28.33 23.56 16.09
C GLY A 50 -28.74 24.75 15.20
N GLY A 51 -29.02 24.44 13.93
CA GLY A 51 -29.43 25.38 12.89
C GLY A 51 -28.63 25.26 11.60
N VAL A 52 -28.64 26.32 10.80
CA VAL A 52 -27.86 26.40 9.57
C VAL A 52 -26.41 26.74 9.91
N ALA A 53 -25.47 25.87 9.53
CA ALA A 53 -24.06 26.11 9.75
C ALA A 53 -23.50 27.11 8.73
N ARG A 54 -22.47 27.84 9.16
CA ARG A 54 -21.73 28.81 8.35
C ARG A 54 -20.34 28.27 8.04
N LYS A 55 -19.98 28.22 6.75
CA LYS A 55 -18.64 27.87 6.29
C LYS A 55 -17.60 28.89 6.76
N LEU A 56 -16.46 28.42 7.27
CA LEU A 56 -15.34 29.24 7.77
C LEU A 56 -14.13 29.25 6.83
N THR A 57 -13.88 28.12 6.16
CA THR A 57 -12.73 27.90 5.25
C THR A 57 -13.22 27.57 3.84
N SER A 58 -12.34 27.56 2.83
CA SER A 58 -12.77 27.37 1.43
C SER A 58 -11.66 26.93 0.48
N ASP A 59 -10.63 26.20 0.94
CA ASP A 59 -9.59 25.71 0.02
C ASP A 59 -10.07 24.45 -0.70
N VAL A 60 -10.39 24.60 -1.99
CA VAL A 60 -10.90 23.52 -2.82
C VAL A 60 -9.90 22.39 -3.07
N ASN A 61 -8.60 22.63 -2.86
CA ASN A 61 -7.56 21.61 -3.03
C ASN A 61 -7.07 21.02 -1.70
N GLY A 62 -7.38 21.68 -0.59
CA GLY A 62 -6.93 21.32 0.76
C GLY A 62 -7.95 20.50 1.54
N TYR A 63 -7.61 20.27 2.82
CA TYR A 63 -8.50 19.67 3.80
C TYR A 63 -8.20 20.31 5.16
N GLU A 64 -9.21 20.92 5.78
CA GLU A 64 -9.11 21.48 7.12
C GLU A 64 -9.79 20.57 8.15
N MET A 65 -9.12 20.34 9.27
CA MET A 65 -9.53 19.34 10.27
C MET A 65 -8.97 19.64 11.66
N PHE A 66 -9.46 18.92 12.67
CA PHE A 66 -8.99 19.00 14.06
C PHE A 66 -8.99 20.44 14.60
N ALA A 67 -10.12 21.11 14.47
CA ALA A 67 -10.28 22.48 14.96
C ALA A 67 -10.47 22.49 16.49
N HIS A 68 -9.77 23.38 17.19
CA HIS A 68 -9.92 23.63 18.62
C HIS A 68 -10.03 25.13 18.91
N PHE A 69 -11.04 25.51 19.69
CA PHE A 69 -11.18 26.87 20.19
C PHE A 69 -10.08 27.21 21.19
N SER A 70 -9.58 28.44 21.17
CA SER A 70 -8.78 28.98 22.26
C SER A 70 -9.58 28.99 23.57
N PRO A 71 -8.94 28.94 24.75
CA PRO A 71 -9.66 28.94 26.03
C PRO A 71 -10.60 30.15 26.20
N ASP A 72 -10.22 31.31 25.65
CA ASP A 72 -11.06 32.52 25.60
C ASP A 72 -12.16 32.52 24.52
N GLY A 73 -12.23 31.49 23.67
CA GLY A 73 -13.20 31.31 22.60
C GLY A 73 -13.04 32.27 21.40
N LYS A 74 -11.97 33.07 21.33
CA LYS A 74 -11.80 34.10 20.29
C LYS A 74 -11.15 33.59 19.02
N ASN A 75 -10.36 32.52 19.08
CA ASN A 75 -9.65 31.95 17.94
C ASN A 75 -9.93 30.46 17.79
N ILE A 76 -9.65 29.94 16.60
CA ILE A 76 -9.69 28.52 16.27
C ILE A 76 -8.33 28.15 15.68
N ALA A 77 -7.61 27.24 16.35
CA ALA A 77 -6.44 26.57 15.79
C ALA A 77 -6.89 25.28 15.11
N PHE A 78 -6.30 24.94 13.97
CA PHE A 78 -6.68 23.74 13.21
C PHE A 78 -5.54 23.25 12.33
N THR A 79 -5.67 22.01 11.85
CA THR A 79 -4.76 21.41 10.86
C THR A 79 -5.30 21.71 9.46
N GLY A 80 -4.49 22.30 8.58
CA GLY A 80 -4.92 22.74 7.25
C GLY A 80 -3.87 22.52 6.16
N GLN A 81 -4.25 22.69 4.89
CA GLN A 81 -3.42 22.38 3.73
C GLN A 81 -3.25 23.52 2.71
N TYR A 82 -3.55 24.76 3.10
CA TYR A 82 -3.59 25.95 2.24
C TYR A 82 -2.36 26.18 1.36
N ASP A 83 -1.16 25.97 1.94
CA ASP A 83 0.10 26.35 1.32
C ASP A 83 0.87 25.13 0.81
N GLY A 84 0.15 24.11 0.37
CA GLY A 84 0.73 22.87 -0.10
C GLY A 84 0.91 21.85 1.01
N ASN A 85 1.58 22.19 2.12
CA ASN A 85 1.90 21.25 3.20
C ASN A 85 0.81 21.21 4.28
N THR A 86 0.71 20.10 5.01
CA THR A 86 -0.21 19.99 6.15
C THR A 86 0.41 20.67 7.36
N GLU A 87 -0.21 21.72 7.89
CA GLU A 87 0.37 22.59 8.91
C GLU A 87 -0.68 23.05 9.93
N VAL A 88 -0.21 23.65 11.02
CA VAL A 88 -1.07 24.30 12.01
C VAL A 88 -1.40 25.72 11.55
N PHE A 89 -2.69 26.05 11.54
CA PHE A 89 -3.22 27.36 11.18
C PHE A 89 -4.10 27.93 12.29
N LEU A 90 -4.26 29.26 12.28
CA LEU A 90 -5.10 30.01 13.20
C LEU A 90 -6.06 30.94 12.45
N ILE A 91 -7.32 30.98 12.86
CA ILE A 91 -8.31 31.98 12.42
C ILE A 91 -9.07 32.58 13.62
N PRO A 92 -9.64 33.80 13.49
CA PRO A 92 -10.66 34.25 14.44
C PRO A 92 -11.83 33.26 14.46
N ALA A 93 -12.48 33.07 15.62
CA ALA A 93 -13.63 32.17 15.77
C ALA A 93 -14.83 32.55 14.86
N LYS A 94 -14.87 33.81 14.42
CA LYS A 94 -15.85 34.31 13.45
C LYS A 94 -15.39 34.14 11.99
N GLY A 95 -14.32 33.41 11.72
CA GLY A 95 -13.72 33.29 10.39
C GLY A 95 -12.85 34.50 10.04
N GLY A 96 -12.00 34.35 9.03
CA GLY A 96 -11.02 35.35 8.60
C GLY A 96 -9.90 34.75 7.77
N ILE A 97 -8.82 35.50 7.57
CA ILE A 97 -7.63 35.05 6.84
C ILE A 97 -6.88 34.03 7.72
N PRO A 98 -6.64 32.79 7.26
CA PRO A 98 -5.80 31.83 7.97
C PRO A 98 -4.36 32.33 8.13
N LYS A 99 -3.84 32.22 9.34
CA LYS A 99 -2.43 32.47 9.66
C LYS A 99 -1.72 31.13 9.84
N ARG A 100 -0.73 30.82 9.01
CA ARG A 100 0.15 29.65 9.17
C ARG A 100 1.06 29.85 10.39
N LEU A 101 1.16 28.84 11.25
CA LEU A 101 1.98 28.86 12.45
C LEU A 101 3.24 27.98 12.36
N THR A 102 3.20 26.91 11.55
CA THR A 102 4.31 25.94 11.43
C THR A 102 4.82 25.82 10.00
N HIS A 103 6.11 25.52 9.85
CA HIS A 103 6.75 25.16 8.58
C HIS A 103 7.51 23.84 8.74
N THR A 104 6.99 22.78 8.12
CA THR A 104 7.52 21.43 8.23
C THR A 104 7.66 20.78 6.85
N ALA A 105 8.51 19.76 6.79
CA ALA A 105 8.68 18.97 5.57
C ALA A 105 7.46 18.06 5.35
N THR A 106 7.13 17.86 4.06
CA THR A 106 6.10 16.88 3.70
C THR A 106 6.66 15.48 3.88
N LEU A 107 5.95 14.67 4.67
CA LEU A 107 6.27 13.27 4.82
C LEU A 107 5.60 12.45 3.72
N GLY A 108 6.20 11.33 3.33
CA GLY A 108 5.59 10.40 2.37
C GLY A 108 4.23 9.82 2.83
N ARG A 109 3.90 10.00 4.12
CA ARG A 109 2.61 9.68 4.73
C ARG A 109 2.03 10.96 5.33
N ASP A 110 1.15 11.62 4.59
CA ASP A 110 0.52 12.88 5.00
C ASP A 110 -0.91 13.00 4.44
N ASP A 111 -1.60 11.87 4.41
CA ASP A 111 -2.98 11.75 3.95
C ASP A 111 -3.89 11.51 5.16
N ILE A 112 -5.12 12.00 5.14
CA ILE A 112 -6.10 11.74 6.21
C ILE A 112 -6.47 10.26 6.33
N SER A 113 -6.36 9.49 5.23
CA SER A 113 -6.53 8.04 5.24
C SER A 113 -5.25 7.27 5.63
N ASP A 114 -4.16 7.96 5.98
CA ASP A 114 -3.01 7.31 6.59
C ASP A 114 -3.42 6.70 7.93
N ARG A 115 -2.93 5.49 8.20
CA ARG A 115 -3.28 4.70 9.39
C ARG A 115 -2.90 5.40 10.70
N MET A 116 -1.92 6.30 10.65
CA MET A 116 -1.42 7.09 11.78
C MET A 116 -1.88 8.55 11.72
N GLY A 117 -2.89 8.86 10.88
CA GLY A 117 -3.39 10.20 10.62
C GLY A 117 -2.45 11.06 9.76
N PRO A 118 -2.89 12.26 9.36
CA PRO A 118 -2.04 13.23 8.66
C PRO A 118 -0.93 13.75 9.59
N ASN A 119 0.03 14.50 9.06
CA ASN A 119 1.04 15.15 9.89
C ASN A 119 0.50 16.45 10.53
N ASN A 120 1.12 16.92 11.60
CA ASN A 120 0.82 18.19 12.28
C ASN A 120 -0.63 18.33 12.77
N ILE A 121 -1.12 17.31 13.49
CA ILE A 121 -2.48 17.26 14.01
C ILE A 121 -2.59 18.16 15.25
N VAL A 122 -3.43 19.18 15.22
CA VAL A 122 -3.78 19.98 16.41
C VAL A 122 -4.53 19.11 17.42
N LEU A 123 -4.09 19.12 18.68
CA LEU A 123 -4.65 18.26 19.74
C LEU A 123 -5.33 19.04 20.85
N ALA A 124 -4.74 20.16 21.28
CA ALA A 124 -5.23 20.95 22.39
C ALA A 124 -4.63 22.37 22.42
N TRP A 125 -5.21 23.23 23.23
CA TRP A 125 -4.54 24.43 23.74
C TRP A 125 -4.00 24.12 25.14
N ARG A 126 -2.75 24.48 25.40
CA ARG A 126 -2.17 24.38 26.75
C ARG A 126 -2.59 25.57 27.62
N ASP A 127 -2.67 26.74 27.00
CA ASP A 127 -3.05 28.02 27.60
C ASP A 127 -3.59 28.97 26.50
N ASP A 128 -3.80 30.26 26.79
CA ASP A 128 -4.30 31.26 25.82
C ASP A 128 -3.28 31.65 24.72
N ASN A 129 -2.07 31.08 24.74
CA ASN A 129 -0.98 31.41 23.84
C ASN A 129 -0.45 30.20 23.06
N ASN A 130 -0.44 29.01 23.65
CA ASN A 130 0.29 27.85 23.15
C ASN A 130 -0.65 26.74 22.65
N ILE A 131 -0.44 26.34 21.40
CA ILE A 131 -1.18 25.29 20.71
C ILE A 131 -0.32 24.04 20.67
N VAL A 132 -0.86 22.91 21.13
CA VAL A 132 -0.20 21.61 21.12
C VAL A 132 -0.65 20.83 19.89
N PHE A 133 0.33 20.26 19.18
CA PHE A 133 0.10 19.47 17.98
C PHE A 133 1.05 18.26 17.93
N ARG A 134 0.59 17.20 17.26
CA ARG A 134 1.39 16.00 17.01
C ARG A 134 2.10 16.08 15.67
N SER A 135 3.40 15.84 15.64
CA SER A 135 4.19 15.81 14.40
C SER A 135 5.13 14.61 14.34
N ARG A 136 5.44 14.15 13.14
CA ARG A 136 6.44 13.10 12.87
C ARG A 136 7.74 13.68 12.29
N LYS A 137 7.91 15.00 12.36
CA LYS A 137 9.04 15.71 11.71
C LYS A 137 10.42 15.33 12.26
N GLN A 138 10.50 14.80 13.48
CA GLN A 138 11.74 14.34 14.12
C GLN A 138 11.70 12.83 14.41
N SER A 139 11.14 12.04 13.48
CA SER A 139 11.01 10.59 13.65
C SER A 139 11.43 9.85 12.39
N PHE A 140 12.15 8.74 12.56
CA PHE A 140 12.35 7.77 11.49
C PHE A 140 11.22 6.74 11.41
N ASN A 141 10.58 6.45 12.55
CA ASN A 141 9.53 5.45 12.63
C ASN A 141 8.19 6.09 12.24
N SER A 142 7.67 5.68 11.09
CA SER A 142 6.42 6.19 10.55
C SER A 142 5.17 6.01 11.44
N PHE A 143 5.25 5.17 12.49
CA PHE A 143 4.20 4.97 13.48
C PHE A 143 4.34 5.88 14.72
N LYS A 144 5.56 6.35 15.02
CA LYS A 144 5.86 7.20 16.20
C LYS A 144 5.83 8.67 15.80
N GLY A 145 5.13 9.49 16.59
CA GLY A 145 5.08 10.94 16.44
C GLY A 145 5.09 11.60 17.81
N GLN A 146 5.74 12.77 17.88
CA GLN A 146 5.98 13.53 19.10
C GLN A 146 5.01 14.69 19.24
N LEU A 147 4.89 15.20 20.46
CA LEU A 147 4.08 16.35 20.78
C LEU A 147 4.94 17.60 20.77
N PHE A 148 4.49 18.62 20.03
CA PHE A 148 5.12 19.93 19.96
C PHE A 148 4.12 21.00 20.39
N GLN A 149 4.63 22.14 20.84
CA GLN A 149 3.84 23.35 21.04
C GLN A 149 4.35 24.50 20.16
N VAL A 150 3.41 25.33 19.70
CA VAL A 150 3.69 26.56 18.95
C VAL A 150 2.87 27.71 19.52
N SER A 151 3.45 28.90 19.58
CA SER A 151 2.70 30.11 19.94
C SER A 151 1.66 30.45 18.87
N LYS A 152 0.52 31.03 19.27
CA LYS A 152 -0.45 31.67 18.37
C LYS A 152 0.17 32.78 17.51
N ASP A 153 1.32 33.31 17.93
CA ASP A 153 2.06 34.29 17.17
C ASP A 153 2.96 33.66 16.09
N GLY A 154 3.14 32.34 16.11
CA GLY A 154 4.03 31.55 15.24
C GLY A 154 5.46 31.52 15.77
N GLY A 155 6.35 30.86 15.04
CA GLY A 155 7.78 30.78 15.35
C GLY A 155 8.28 29.35 15.52
N MET A 156 9.50 29.20 16.05
CA MET A 156 10.05 27.89 16.37
C MET A 156 9.15 27.14 17.33
N THR A 157 8.95 25.86 17.04
CA THR A 157 8.15 24.96 17.86
C THR A 157 9.01 24.33 18.93
N GLU A 158 8.45 24.09 20.10
CA GLU A 158 9.11 23.40 21.21
C GLU A 158 8.56 21.98 21.33
N GLU A 159 9.43 20.98 21.48
CA GLU A 159 9.02 19.61 21.76
C GLU A 159 8.61 19.48 23.24
N LEU A 160 7.50 18.80 23.52
CA LEU A 160 7.17 18.45 24.91
C LEU A 160 8.08 17.30 25.36
N PRO A 161 8.47 17.24 26.65
CA PRO A 161 9.49 16.30 27.14
C PRO A 161 8.98 14.86 27.28
N LEU A 162 8.61 14.25 26.14
CA LEU A 162 8.05 12.91 25.99
C LEU A 162 8.55 12.31 24.65
N PRO A 163 8.88 11.01 24.60
CA PRO A 163 9.46 10.37 23.42
C PRO A 163 8.43 10.19 22.28
N ALA A 164 7.15 10.10 22.62
CA ALA A 164 6.03 10.02 21.70
C ALA A 164 4.73 10.46 22.40
N GLY A 165 3.71 10.81 21.61
CA GLY A 165 2.38 11.07 22.14
C GLY A 165 1.28 11.13 21.10
N GLY A 166 0.05 11.00 21.59
CA GLY A 166 -1.20 11.10 20.85
C GLY A 166 -2.13 12.14 21.48
N TRP A 167 -3.42 11.83 21.53
CA TRP A 167 -4.43 12.72 22.11
C TRP A 167 -4.09 13.11 23.54
N CYS A 168 -4.28 14.39 23.88
CA CYS A 168 -3.91 14.94 25.18
C CYS A 168 -4.87 16.04 25.67
N SER A 169 -4.91 16.23 26.98
CA SER A 169 -5.63 17.31 27.66
C SER A 169 -4.89 17.71 28.95
N PHE A 170 -4.97 18.99 29.33
CA PHE A 170 -4.23 19.54 30.47
C PHE A 170 -5.13 19.73 31.70
N SER A 171 -4.52 19.69 32.89
CA SER A 171 -5.16 20.21 34.11
C SER A 171 -5.39 21.72 33.99
N ASP A 172 -6.33 22.27 34.77
CA ASP A 172 -6.70 23.69 34.71
C ASP A 172 -5.51 24.65 34.92
N ASP A 173 -4.50 24.22 35.68
CA ASP A 173 -3.27 24.97 35.95
C ASP A 173 -2.11 24.65 34.99
N GLY A 174 -2.31 23.73 34.04
CA GLY A 174 -1.32 23.27 33.07
C GLY A 174 -0.13 22.51 33.68
N SER A 175 -0.17 22.15 34.97
CA SER A 175 0.91 21.45 35.66
C SER A 175 0.96 19.95 35.33
N LYS A 176 -0.16 19.38 34.85
CA LYS A 176 -0.31 17.98 34.46
C LYS A 176 -0.97 17.85 33.10
N MET A 177 -0.70 16.72 32.45
CA MET A 177 -1.32 16.34 31.17
C MET A 177 -1.83 14.90 31.24
N ALA A 178 -3.10 14.69 30.91
CA ALA A 178 -3.60 13.37 30.56
C ALA A 178 -3.37 13.13 29.07
N TYR A 179 -2.79 12.00 28.68
CA TYR A 179 -2.44 11.73 27.29
C TYR A 179 -2.43 10.24 26.95
N ASN A 180 -2.55 9.96 25.67
CA ASN A 180 -2.22 8.68 25.06
C ASN A 180 -0.75 8.68 24.61
N ARG A 181 -0.01 7.61 24.89
CA ARG A 181 1.39 7.41 24.44
C ARG A 181 1.43 6.94 22.98
N VAL A 182 0.40 6.22 22.55
CA VAL A 182 0.25 5.65 21.21
C VAL A 182 -0.84 6.39 20.45
N PHE A 183 -0.67 6.54 19.14
CA PHE A 183 -1.66 7.15 18.25
C PHE A 183 -2.01 6.18 17.12
N ARG A 184 -3.25 5.69 17.09
CA ARG A 184 -3.70 4.70 16.09
C ARG A 184 -5.13 4.86 15.60
N GLU A 185 -5.79 5.97 15.93
CA GLU A 185 -7.25 6.13 15.85
C GLU A 185 -7.79 6.21 14.40
N PHE A 186 -6.90 6.23 13.42
CA PHE A 186 -7.22 6.14 11.99
C PHE A 186 -7.11 4.72 11.42
N ARG A 187 -6.69 3.74 12.23
CA ARG A 187 -6.70 2.34 11.82
C ARG A 187 -8.12 1.80 11.75
N THR A 188 -8.38 1.07 10.68
CA THR A 188 -9.63 0.37 10.38
C THR A 188 -9.66 -0.99 11.07
N TRP A 189 -9.55 -0.98 12.40
CA TRP A 189 -9.48 -2.19 13.23
C TRP A 189 -10.12 -1.96 14.60
N LYS A 190 -11.39 -2.41 14.73
CA LYS A 190 -12.17 -2.34 15.97
C LYS A 190 -11.78 -3.47 16.93
N TYR A 191 -12.04 -3.27 18.22
CA TYR A 191 -11.87 -4.27 19.30
C TYR A 191 -10.45 -4.81 19.43
N TYR A 192 -9.47 -3.94 19.16
CA TYR A 192 -8.08 -4.33 19.09
C TYR A 192 -7.46 -4.39 20.49
N SER A 193 -6.82 -5.52 20.83
CA SER A 193 -6.17 -5.77 22.12
C SER A 193 -4.67 -6.07 21.99
N GLY A 194 -4.07 -5.75 20.83
CA GLY A 194 -2.64 -5.95 20.61
C GLY A 194 -1.78 -4.89 21.30
N GLY A 195 -0.45 -4.94 21.11
CA GLY A 195 0.49 -4.07 21.83
C GLY A 195 0.26 -2.56 21.69
N MET A 196 -0.42 -2.09 20.64
CA MET A 196 -0.77 -0.67 20.48
C MET A 196 -2.09 -0.26 21.17
N ALA A 197 -2.77 -1.17 21.89
CA ALA A 197 -4.00 -0.85 22.60
C ALA A 197 -3.63 0.04 23.79
N ASP A 198 -3.90 1.34 23.65
CA ASP A 198 -3.36 2.30 24.59
C ASP A 198 -4.24 2.49 25.83
N ASN A 199 -3.62 3.05 26.85
CA ASN A 199 -4.25 3.49 28.08
C ASN A 199 -4.20 5.01 28.19
N VAL A 200 -4.93 5.56 29.17
CA VAL A 200 -4.80 6.96 29.56
C VAL A 200 -3.75 7.10 30.63
N TRP A 201 -2.79 7.98 30.40
CA TRP A 201 -1.68 8.26 31.31
C TRP A 201 -1.74 9.71 31.79
N VAL A 202 -1.34 9.96 33.03
CA VAL A 202 -1.18 11.30 33.58
C VAL A 202 0.30 11.58 33.78
N TYR A 203 0.82 12.60 33.11
CA TYR A 203 2.18 13.12 33.27
C TYR A 203 2.17 14.39 34.11
N ASP A 204 3.06 14.47 35.10
CA ASP A 204 3.30 15.67 35.89
C ASP A 204 4.59 16.35 35.41
N PHE A 205 4.48 17.57 34.86
CA PHE A 205 5.63 18.29 34.29
C PHE A 205 6.69 18.68 35.33
N LYS A 206 6.32 18.75 36.62
CA LYS A 206 7.23 19.14 37.69
C LYS A 206 7.98 17.95 38.25
N THR A 207 7.29 16.84 38.53
CA THR A 207 7.93 15.63 39.09
C THR A 207 8.49 14.71 38.02
N LYS A 208 8.07 14.90 36.76
CA LYS A 208 8.30 13.98 35.63
C LYS A 208 7.68 12.59 35.82
N GLU A 209 6.77 12.42 36.77
CA GLU A 209 6.11 11.14 37.03
C GLU A 209 5.00 10.88 35.98
N THR A 210 4.90 9.63 35.52
CA THR A 210 3.82 9.19 34.63
C THR A 210 3.00 8.05 35.27
N ILE A 211 1.68 8.22 35.40
CA ILE A 211 0.78 7.25 36.05
C ILE A 211 -0.27 6.74 35.05
N ASN A 212 -0.43 5.41 34.95
CA ASN A 212 -1.52 4.79 34.19
C ASN A 212 -2.82 4.80 35.01
N ILE A 213 -3.87 5.49 34.54
CA ILE A 213 -5.13 5.60 35.30
C ILE A 213 -6.21 4.60 34.85
N THR A 214 -6.08 4.00 33.66
CA THR A 214 -7.06 3.03 33.14
C THR A 214 -6.60 1.58 33.31
N ASN A 215 -5.31 1.32 33.12
CA ASN A 215 -4.59 0.08 33.39
C ASN A 215 -5.36 -1.21 33.09
N ASN A 216 -5.76 -1.39 31.83
CA ASN A 216 -6.39 -2.63 31.36
C ASN A 216 -6.03 -2.91 29.90
N GLU A 217 -6.48 -4.06 29.39
CA GLU A 217 -6.18 -4.55 28.03
C GLU A 217 -7.04 -3.93 26.91
N ASN A 218 -8.08 -3.18 27.27
CA ASN A 218 -8.96 -2.52 26.30
C ASN A 218 -8.29 -1.24 25.80
N GLN A 219 -8.74 -0.73 24.67
CA GLN A 219 -8.30 0.55 24.19
C GLN A 219 -8.98 1.67 24.99
N ASN A 220 -8.20 2.61 25.52
CA ASN A 220 -8.67 3.77 26.26
C ASN A 220 -8.01 5.03 25.68
N ILE A 221 -8.78 5.86 24.98
CA ILE A 221 -8.27 6.93 24.10
C ILE A 221 -9.03 8.24 24.26
N PHE A 222 -8.46 9.34 23.73
CA PHE A 222 -9.02 10.69 23.78
C PHE A 222 -9.27 11.19 25.22
N PRO A 223 -8.23 11.29 26.07
CA PRO A 223 -8.38 11.85 27.41
C PRO A 223 -8.78 13.33 27.35
N MET A 224 -9.76 13.70 28.16
CA MET A 224 -10.34 15.04 28.28
C MET A 224 -10.46 15.39 29.76
N TRP A 225 -9.59 16.28 30.24
CA TRP A 225 -9.47 16.64 31.65
C TRP A 225 -10.36 17.85 31.98
N HIS A 226 -11.27 17.70 32.95
CA HIS A 226 -12.12 18.80 33.42
C HIS A 226 -12.28 18.76 34.94
N GLY A 227 -11.72 19.75 35.65
CA GLY A 227 -11.69 19.78 37.12
C GLY A 227 -11.02 18.54 37.70
N ASP A 228 -11.73 17.84 38.60
CA ASP A 228 -11.24 16.62 39.25
C ASP A 228 -11.55 15.34 38.44
N LYS A 229 -11.84 15.44 37.15
CA LYS A 229 -12.28 14.31 36.32
C LYS A 229 -11.53 14.23 35.00
N ILE A 230 -11.29 13.00 34.54
CA ILE A 230 -10.75 12.72 33.21
C ILE A 230 -11.74 11.85 32.46
N TYR A 231 -12.33 12.39 31.41
CA TYR A 231 -13.19 11.68 30.48
C TYR A 231 -12.35 11.03 29.38
N PHE A 232 -12.78 9.89 28.85
CA PHE A 232 -12.09 9.18 27.77
C PHE A 232 -13.04 8.23 27.06
N LEU A 233 -12.67 7.75 25.88
CA LEU A 233 -13.38 6.66 25.20
C LEU A 233 -12.76 5.32 25.53
N SER A 234 -13.59 4.28 25.67
CA SER A 234 -13.13 2.90 25.80
C SER A 234 -14.05 1.93 25.07
N ASP A 235 -13.46 0.88 24.49
CA ASP A 235 -14.15 -0.25 23.88
C ASP A 235 -14.26 -1.47 24.81
N ARG A 236 -14.11 -1.27 26.13
CA ARG A 236 -14.23 -2.34 27.14
C ARG A 236 -15.58 -3.06 27.15
N ASP A 237 -16.59 -2.46 26.53
CA ASP A 237 -17.92 -3.02 26.28
C ASP A 237 -18.19 -3.17 24.78
N ARG A 238 -17.12 -3.39 24.00
CA ARG A 238 -17.07 -3.53 22.54
C ARG A 238 -17.20 -2.21 21.78
N THR A 239 -18.30 -1.46 21.93
CA THR A 239 -18.47 -0.18 21.20
C THR A 239 -17.77 0.95 21.94
N MET A 240 -17.03 1.83 21.24
CA MET A 240 -16.37 2.98 21.87
C MET A 240 -17.39 3.91 22.52
N ASN A 241 -17.46 3.88 23.84
CA ASN A 241 -18.32 4.70 24.68
C ASN A 241 -17.50 5.62 25.57
N MET A 242 -18.10 6.70 26.05
CA MET A 242 -17.47 7.64 26.97
C MET A 242 -17.54 7.13 28.41
N PHE A 243 -16.40 7.19 29.09
CA PHE A 243 -16.21 6.89 30.50
C PHE A 243 -15.59 8.10 31.19
N VAL A 244 -15.69 8.13 32.51
CA VAL A 244 -15.07 9.15 33.35
C VAL A 244 -14.32 8.50 34.51
N TYR A 245 -13.10 8.97 34.75
CA TYR A 245 -12.27 8.65 35.91
C TYR A 245 -12.30 9.84 36.88
N ASP A 246 -12.68 9.60 38.13
CA ASP A 246 -12.65 10.62 39.19
C ASP A 246 -11.29 10.60 39.91
N LEU A 247 -10.61 11.74 39.95
CA LEU A 247 -9.26 11.86 40.52
C LEU A 247 -9.25 11.77 42.05
N ASN A 248 -10.37 12.03 42.72
CA ASN A 248 -10.46 12.04 44.17
C ASN A 248 -10.59 10.63 44.75
N ASP A 249 -11.53 9.83 44.23
CA ASP A 249 -11.79 8.48 44.71
C ASP A 249 -11.25 7.36 43.81
N LYS A 250 -10.69 7.72 42.65
CA LYS A 250 -10.07 6.81 41.67
C LYS A 250 -11.05 5.81 41.05
N THR A 251 -12.33 6.14 41.00
CA THR A 251 -13.36 5.30 40.39
C THR A 251 -13.60 5.65 38.92
N THR A 252 -13.99 4.64 38.12
CA THR A 252 -14.38 4.81 36.71
C THR A 252 -15.88 4.54 36.53
N THR A 253 -16.59 5.45 35.87
CA THR A 253 -18.03 5.31 35.57
C THR A 253 -18.30 5.44 34.06
N LYS A 254 -19.27 4.68 33.55
CA LYS A 254 -19.73 4.74 32.16
C LYS A 254 -20.73 5.90 31.97
N ILE A 255 -20.56 6.69 30.90
CA ILE A 255 -21.39 7.87 30.61
C ILE A 255 -22.37 7.62 29.47
N THR A 256 -21.93 7.00 28.38
CA THR A 256 -22.77 6.70 27.21
C THR A 256 -22.97 5.20 27.06
N ASN A 257 -24.00 4.78 26.31
CA ASN A 257 -24.29 3.36 26.09
C ASN A 257 -24.76 3.10 24.64
N TYR A 258 -24.00 3.60 23.67
CA TYR A 258 -24.21 3.32 22.25
C TYR A 258 -23.82 1.88 21.92
N SER A 259 -24.57 1.24 21.02
CA SER A 259 -24.32 -0.13 20.55
C SER A 259 -24.19 -0.25 19.03
N ASN A 260 -24.54 0.80 18.28
CA ASN A 260 -24.52 0.76 16.81
C ASN A 260 -23.23 1.33 16.23
N TYR A 261 -22.85 2.56 16.61
CA TYR A 261 -21.62 3.20 16.13
C TYR A 261 -20.72 3.58 17.29
N ASP A 262 -19.42 3.56 17.05
CA ASP A 262 -18.41 4.13 17.94
C ASP A 262 -18.59 5.64 18.09
N ILE A 263 -18.30 6.18 19.27
CA ILE A 263 -18.02 7.61 19.41
C ILE A 263 -16.69 7.91 18.72
N LYS A 264 -16.64 8.96 17.91
CA LYS A 264 -15.44 9.40 17.19
C LYS A 264 -15.07 10.84 17.54
N PHE A 265 -13.75 11.06 17.66
CA PHE A 265 -13.12 12.38 17.82
C PHE A 265 -13.84 13.33 18.78
N PRO A 266 -14.03 12.94 20.06
CA PRO A 266 -14.61 13.83 21.05
C PRO A 266 -13.65 14.98 21.34
N SER A 267 -14.20 16.15 21.63
CA SER A 267 -13.45 17.33 22.04
C SER A 267 -14.04 17.93 23.31
N LEU A 268 -13.15 18.27 24.23
CA LEU A 268 -13.47 19.02 25.44
C LEU A 268 -13.74 20.49 25.09
N GLY A 269 -14.81 21.05 25.67
CA GLY A 269 -15.06 22.49 25.75
C GLY A 269 -15.15 22.96 27.21
N ASN A 270 -15.46 24.23 27.40
CA ASN A 270 -15.52 24.85 28.72
C ASN A 270 -16.73 24.40 29.58
N GLU A 271 -17.84 24.04 28.94
CA GLU A 271 -19.12 23.67 29.60
C GLU A 271 -19.61 22.26 29.25
N SER A 272 -19.00 21.61 28.26
CA SER A 272 -19.46 20.34 27.71
C SER A 272 -18.38 19.59 26.93
N ILE A 273 -18.68 18.34 26.57
CA ILE A 273 -17.92 17.54 25.59
C ILE A 273 -18.77 17.37 24.34
N ILE A 274 -18.18 17.59 23.17
CA ILE A 274 -18.83 17.39 21.88
C ILE A 274 -18.19 16.24 21.12
N TYR A 275 -18.97 15.45 20.38
CA TYR A 275 -18.45 14.27 19.69
C TYR A 275 -19.30 13.85 18.49
N GLU A 276 -18.72 13.02 17.63
CA GLU A 276 -19.40 12.39 16.50
C GLU A 276 -19.93 11.00 16.88
N ASN A 277 -21.17 10.67 16.49
CA ASN A 277 -21.70 9.31 16.52
C ASN A 277 -22.64 9.07 15.32
N GLY A 278 -22.36 8.04 14.51
CA GLY A 278 -23.16 7.73 13.31
C GLY A 278 -23.22 8.86 12.28
N GLY A 279 -22.18 9.70 12.22
CA GLY A 279 -22.10 10.88 11.34
C GLY A 279 -22.83 12.13 11.87
N PHE A 280 -23.49 12.07 13.03
CA PHE A 280 -24.10 13.23 13.69
C PHE A 280 -23.23 13.78 14.81
N ILE A 281 -23.51 15.01 15.25
CA ILE A 281 -22.86 15.64 16.40
C ILE A 281 -23.77 15.57 17.63
N TYR A 282 -23.19 15.19 18.77
CA TYR A 282 -23.82 15.16 20.08
C TYR A 282 -23.03 15.97 21.11
N ASN A 283 -23.73 16.54 22.08
CA ASN A 283 -23.17 17.32 23.18
C ASN A 283 -23.52 16.69 24.52
N TYR A 284 -22.53 16.49 25.38
CA TYR A 284 -22.67 16.08 26.78
C TYR A 284 -22.41 17.26 27.72
N SER A 285 -23.43 17.71 28.45
CA SER A 285 -23.36 18.84 29.37
C SER A 285 -22.77 18.44 30.73
N PHE A 286 -21.80 19.19 31.24
CA PHE A 286 -21.24 18.95 32.58
C PHE A 286 -22.20 19.34 33.72
N SER A 287 -23.06 20.32 33.47
CA SER A 287 -23.94 20.88 34.51
C SER A 287 -25.01 19.91 35.01
N ASP A 288 -25.52 19.04 34.14
CA ASP A 288 -26.63 18.13 34.41
C ASP A 288 -26.41 16.71 33.86
N GLY A 289 -25.30 16.46 33.16
CA GLY A 289 -25.00 15.17 32.54
C GLY A 289 -25.89 14.83 31.36
N SER A 290 -26.64 15.78 30.81
CA SER A 290 -27.55 15.53 29.69
C SER A 290 -26.80 15.38 28.36
N ILE A 291 -27.34 14.55 27.47
CA ILE A 291 -26.86 14.38 26.10
C ILE A 291 -27.91 14.91 25.14
N SER A 292 -27.52 15.82 24.25
CA SER A 292 -28.38 16.38 23.21
C SER A 292 -27.75 16.28 21.83
N LYS A 293 -28.57 16.03 20.80
CA LYS A 293 -28.12 16.06 19.40
C LYS A 293 -28.08 17.52 18.91
N VAL A 294 -27.01 17.90 18.22
CA VAL A 294 -26.91 19.20 17.57
C VAL A 294 -27.43 19.05 16.14
N GLU A 295 -28.66 19.51 15.89
CA GLU A 295 -29.27 19.43 14.55
C GLU A 295 -28.60 20.42 13.59
N VAL A 296 -27.86 19.92 12.60
CA VAL A 296 -27.09 20.74 11.67
C VAL A 296 -27.69 20.70 10.26
N LYS A 297 -27.78 21.87 9.64
CA LYS A 297 -28.18 22.04 8.24
C LYS A 297 -27.05 22.72 7.46
N ILE A 298 -26.72 22.17 6.29
CA ILE A 298 -25.73 22.74 5.36
C ILE A 298 -26.45 23.28 4.13
N ASN A 299 -26.27 24.56 3.85
CA ASN A 299 -26.83 25.24 2.68
C ASN A 299 -25.69 25.83 1.84
N ASN A 300 -25.01 25.01 1.05
CA ASN A 300 -23.97 25.45 0.11
C ASN A 300 -24.07 24.68 -1.22
N ASP A 301 -23.15 24.95 -2.13
CA ASP A 301 -23.11 24.34 -3.46
C ASP A 301 -22.37 22.98 -3.53
N LEU A 302 -21.86 22.46 -2.40
CA LEU A 302 -21.19 21.15 -2.27
C LEU A 302 -20.11 20.86 -3.34
N THR A 303 -19.27 21.85 -3.64
CA THR A 303 -18.32 21.85 -4.77
C THR A 303 -17.57 20.52 -5.02
N THR A 304 -17.07 19.83 -3.99
CA THR A 304 -16.29 18.58 -4.11
C THR A 304 -17.12 17.31 -4.32
N GLY A 305 -18.44 17.39 -4.15
CA GLY A 305 -19.38 16.27 -4.30
C GLY A 305 -20.31 16.41 -5.51
N ARG A 306 -20.03 17.37 -6.40
CA ARG A 306 -20.81 17.62 -7.62
C ARG A 306 -20.32 16.77 -8.77
N ASP A 307 -21.25 16.45 -9.67
CA ASP A 307 -20.92 15.82 -10.95
C ASP A 307 -19.89 16.65 -11.72
N GLU A 308 -18.88 15.98 -12.25
CA GLU A 308 -17.78 16.65 -12.97
C GLU A 308 -17.26 15.82 -14.14
N ILE A 309 -16.78 16.52 -15.18
CA ILE A 309 -16.22 15.84 -16.35
C ILE A 309 -14.81 15.39 -15.99
N LYS A 310 -14.61 14.07 -15.93
CA LYS A 310 -13.31 13.46 -15.63
C LYS A 310 -12.60 13.00 -16.88
N ASP A 311 -11.28 12.92 -16.76
CA ASP A 311 -10.41 12.31 -17.77
C ASP A 311 -10.27 10.82 -17.51
N ALA A 312 -11.09 10.00 -18.18
CA ALA A 312 -11.08 8.56 -18.02
C ALA A 312 -9.75 7.93 -18.48
N SER A 313 -8.99 8.59 -19.37
CA SER A 313 -7.71 8.06 -19.85
C SER A 313 -6.66 7.90 -18.75
N LYS A 314 -6.83 8.60 -17.62
CA LYS A 314 -5.96 8.46 -16.43
C LYS A 314 -6.21 7.18 -15.63
N MET A 315 -7.34 6.50 -15.87
CA MET A 315 -7.80 5.31 -15.14
C MET A 315 -8.03 4.11 -16.06
N ILE A 316 -7.21 3.97 -17.13
CA ILE A 316 -7.25 2.79 -18.00
C ILE A 316 -6.74 1.56 -17.23
N ASN A 317 -7.58 0.54 -17.09
CA ASN A 317 -7.26 -0.71 -16.37
C ASN A 317 -7.16 -1.94 -17.30
N SER A 318 -7.72 -1.88 -18.51
CA SER A 318 -7.75 -2.98 -19.48
C SER A 318 -7.83 -2.44 -20.91
N TRP A 319 -7.35 -3.21 -21.87
CA TRP A 319 -7.32 -2.80 -23.28
C TRP A 319 -7.17 -3.99 -24.22
N ALA A 320 -7.77 -3.89 -25.41
CA ALA A 320 -7.62 -4.88 -26.48
C ALA A 320 -7.65 -4.22 -27.87
N ILE A 321 -7.15 -4.92 -28.89
CA ILE A 321 -7.10 -4.43 -30.28
C ILE A 321 -8.18 -5.10 -31.13
N SER A 322 -8.82 -4.33 -32.02
CA SER A 322 -9.76 -4.89 -32.99
C SER A 322 -9.09 -5.89 -33.96
N PRO A 323 -9.85 -6.83 -34.55
CA PRO A 323 -9.30 -7.88 -35.43
C PRO A 323 -8.47 -7.38 -36.61
N ASP A 324 -8.78 -6.20 -37.15
CA ASP A 324 -8.06 -5.58 -38.27
C ASP A 324 -7.12 -4.43 -37.82
N GLY A 325 -7.04 -4.19 -36.51
CA GLY A 325 -6.24 -3.14 -35.89
C GLY A 325 -6.65 -1.70 -36.24
N LYS A 326 -7.88 -1.46 -36.73
CA LYS A 326 -8.35 -0.09 -37.00
C LYS A 326 -8.86 0.63 -35.75
N ARG A 327 -9.23 -0.11 -34.71
CA ARG A 327 -9.69 0.40 -33.41
C ARG A 327 -9.02 -0.32 -32.25
N VAL A 328 -9.06 0.36 -31.10
CA VAL A 328 -8.64 -0.15 -29.79
C VAL A 328 -9.84 -0.02 -28.85
N VAL A 329 -10.03 -0.99 -27.96
CA VAL A 329 -10.98 -0.90 -26.85
C VAL A 329 -10.23 -0.70 -25.54
N PHE A 330 -10.77 0.13 -24.64
CA PHE A 330 -10.25 0.39 -23.31
C PHE A 330 -11.36 0.22 -22.26
N GLY A 331 -11.06 -0.46 -21.15
CA GLY A 331 -11.82 -0.32 -19.91
C GLY A 331 -11.16 0.77 -19.08
N ALA A 332 -11.90 1.83 -18.76
CA ALA A 332 -11.37 3.02 -18.13
C ALA A 332 -12.41 3.72 -17.25
N ARG A 333 -12.08 3.93 -15.97
CA ARG A 333 -12.99 4.55 -14.98
C ARG A 333 -14.41 3.96 -14.96
N GLY A 334 -14.51 2.63 -15.02
CA GLY A 334 -15.80 1.92 -15.02
C GLY A 334 -16.52 1.86 -16.36
N ASP A 335 -15.96 2.43 -17.43
CA ASP A 335 -16.59 2.49 -18.75
C ASP A 335 -15.79 1.78 -19.85
N VAL A 336 -16.50 1.35 -20.89
CA VAL A 336 -15.93 0.70 -22.08
C VAL A 336 -15.86 1.68 -23.26
N TYR A 337 -14.65 2.00 -23.70
CA TYR A 337 -14.41 2.92 -24.82
C TYR A 337 -13.89 2.20 -26.05
N THR A 338 -14.38 2.57 -27.24
CA THR A 338 -13.71 2.22 -28.50
C THR A 338 -13.14 3.46 -29.18
N LEU A 339 -11.85 3.43 -29.53
CA LEU A 339 -11.12 4.54 -30.15
C LEU A 339 -10.57 4.12 -31.51
N PRO A 340 -10.49 5.04 -32.49
CA PRO A 340 -9.79 4.78 -33.74
C PRO A 340 -8.28 4.72 -33.50
N ALA A 341 -7.59 3.80 -34.17
CA ALA A 341 -6.14 3.71 -34.13
C ALA A 341 -5.44 4.91 -34.81
N LYS A 342 -6.14 5.63 -35.71
CA LYS A 342 -5.58 6.75 -36.48
C LYS A 342 -6.54 7.94 -36.63
N SER A 343 -7.77 7.72 -37.10
CA SER A 343 -8.74 8.80 -37.36
C SER A 343 -10.16 8.29 -37.23
N GLY A 344 -11.06 9.10 -36.67
CA GLY A 344 -12.47 8.77 -36.46
C GLY A 344 -12.99 9.29 -35.12
N VAL A 345 -14.16 8.78 -34.71
CA VAL A 345 -14.80 9.15 -33.44
C VAL A 345 -14.47 8.15 -32.33
N THR A 346 -14.27 8.68 -31.13
CA THR A 346 -14.29 7.94 -29.85
C THR A 346 -15.72 7.60 -29.50
N ARG A 347 -15.97 6.39 -28.99
CA ARG A 347 -17.28 5.95 -28.49
C ARG A 347 -17.12 5.48 -27.06
N ASN A 348 -17.98 5.93 -26.16
CA ASN A 348 -18.22 5.28 -24.88
C ASN A 348 -19.43 4.37 -25.07
N LEU A 349 -19.31 3.08 -24.76
CA LEU A 349 -20.36 2.09 -25.02
C LEU A 349 -21.33 1.93 -23.85
N THR A 350 -20.89 2.27 -22.64
CA THR A 350 -21.56 1.90 -21.37
C THR A 350 -22.08 3.12 -20.62
N GLU A 351 -21.33 4.21 -20.60
CA GLU A 351 -21.72 5.51 -20.02
C GLU A 351 -22.38 5.41 -18.62
N SER A 352 -21.71 4.75 -17.67
CA SER A 352 -22.24 4.56 -16.31
C SER A 352 -21.27 5.02 -15.23
N SER A 353 -21.78 5.80 -14.26
CA SER A 353 -21.00 6.19 -13.07
C SER A 353 -21.10 5.17 -11.94
N GLY A 354 -22.22 4.44 -11.84
CA GLY A 354 -22.49 3.50 -10.75
C GLY A 354 -22.12 2.04 -11.04
N VAL A 355 -21.33 1.78 -12.09
CA VAL A 355 -20.96 0.44 -12.56
C VAL A 355 -19.47 0.41 -12.89
N HIS A 356 -18.83 -0.72 -12.63
CA HIS A 356 -17.43 -0.99 -12.97
C HIS A 356 -17.31 -1.96 -14.14
N ASP A 357 -17.46 -1.44 -15.36
CA ASP A 357 -17.17 -2.18 -16.58
C ASP A 357 -15.65 -2.22 -16.85
N ARG A 358 -15.09 -3.43 -16.92
CA ARG A 358 -13.64 -3.68 -16.98
C ARG A 358 -13.29 -4.96 -17.75
N ASN A 359 -12.00 -5.27 -17.83
CA ASN A 359 -11.49 -6.51 -18.46
C ASN A 359 -12.03 -6.69 -19.89
N VAL A 360 -11.83 -5.64 -20.70
CA VAL A 360 -12.37 -5.58 -22.07
C VAL A 360 -11.61 -6.51 -23.03
N GLU A 361 -12.35 -7.21 -23.89
CA GLU A 361 -11.79 -7.99 -25.00
C GLU A 361 -12.59 -7.79 -26.28
N TRP A 362 -11.93 -7.86 -27.44
CA TRP A 362 -12.58 -7.74 -28.74
C TRP A 362 -12.84 -9.13 -29.33
N SER A 363 -14.07 -9.40 -29.77
CA SER A 363 -14.36 -10.68 -30.39
C SER A 363 -13.57 -10.86 -31.71
N PRO A 364 -13.05 -12.06 -32.03
CA PRO A 364 -12.18 -12.26 -33.19
C PRO A 364 -12.82 -11.91 -34.54
N LYS A 365 -14.16 -11.95 -34.62
CA LYS A 365 -14.94 -11.55 -35.80
C LYS A 365 -15.25 -10.05 -35.86
N GLY A 366 -14.95 -9.32 -34.80
CA GLY A 366 -15.03 -7.86 -34.76
C GLY A 366 -16.40 -7.29 -34.39
N LYS A 367 -17.42 -8.14 -34.24
CA LYS A 367 -18.81 -7.72 -33.97
C LYS A 367 -19.00 -7.21 -32.54
N TYR A 368 -18.42 -7.89 -31.56
CA TYR A 368 -18.69 -7.69 -30.14
C TYR A 368 -17.44 -7.26 -29.39
N VAL A 369 -17.66 -6.52 -28.31
CA VAL A 369 -16.72 -6.33 -27.21
C VAL A 369 -17.30 -7.06 -26.00
N SER A 370 -16.51 -7.88 -25.32
CA SER A 370 -16.86 -8.44 -24.00
C SER A 370 -16.22 -7.63 -22.88
N TYR A 371 -16.85 -7.63 -21.71
CA TYR A 371 -16.34 -7.01 -20.50
C TYR A 371 -17.01 -7.63 -19.27
N ILE A 372 -16.38 -7.48 -18.10
CA ILE A 372 -16.98 -7.79 -16.80
C ILE A 372 -17.68 -6.52 -16.30
N SER A 373 -18.89 -6.66 -15.78
CA SER A 373 -19.73 -5.60 -15.24
C SER A 373 -20.32 -6.02 -13.89
N ASP A 374 -20.35 -5.11 -12.92
CA ASP A 374 -21.01 -5.35 -11.64
C ASP A 374 -22.43 -4.77 -11.56
N ARG A 375 -23.05 -4.45 -12.71
CA ARG A 375 -24.35 -3.77 -12.79
C ARG A 375 -25.52 -4.54 -12.16
N THR A 376 -25.38 -5.84 -11.95
CA THR A 376 -26.37 -6.69 -11.25
C THR A 376 -26.18 -6.68 -9.74
N GLY A 377 -25.10 -6.09 -9.25
CA GLY A 377 -24.58 -6.26 -7.90
C GLY A 377 -23.43 -7.26 -7.82
N GLU A 378 -23.25 -8.15 -8.80
CA GLU A 378 -22.19 -9.17 -8.84
C GLU A 378 -21.39 -9.09 -10.16
N ASP A 379 -20.18 -9.64 -10.20
CA ASP A 379 -19.33 -9.62 -11.40
C ASP A 379 -19.89 -10.51 -12.51
N GLU A 380 -20.50 -9.92 -13.53
CA GLU A 380 -21.10 -10.62 -14.68
C GLU A 380 -20.42 -10.29 -16.01
N ILE A 381 -20.40 -11.25 -16.93
CA ILE A 381 -19.86 -11.06 -18.28
C ILE A 381 -20.96 -10.52 -19.18
N TYR A 382 -20.67 -9.43 -19.88
CA TYR A 382 -21.52 -8.84 -20.90
C TYR A 382 -20.81 -8.81 -22.24
N ILE A 383 -21.61 -8.79 -23.31
CA ILE A 383 -21.15 -8.47 -24.66
C ILE A 383 -21.98 -7.33 -25.24
N GLN A 384 -21.35 -6.44 -26.00
CA GLN A 384 -22.03 -5.35 -26.68
C GLN A 384 -21.46 -5.15 -28.09
N ASN A 385 -22.28 -4.72 -29.03
CA ASN A 385 -21.83 -4.41 -30.38
C ASN A 385 -20.78 -3.27 -30.34
N GLN A 386 -19.66 -3.41 -31.05
CA GLN A 386 -18.56 -2.44 -30.99
C GLN A 386 -18.91 -1.02 -31.47
N ASP A 387 -20.04 -0.85 -32.17
CA ASP A 387 -20.54 0.47 -32.57
C ASP A 387 -21.55 1.09 -31.60
N GLY A 388 -21.94 0.37 -30.54
CA GLY A 388 -22.85 0.86 -29.49
C GLY A 388 -24.30 1.03 -29.94
N LYS A 389 -24.71 0.49 -31.10
CA LYS A 389 -26.08 0.66 -31.61
C LYS A 389 -27.10 -0.33 -31.04
N GLU A 390 -26.63 -1.36 -30.37
CA GLU A 390 -27.45 -2.40 -29.74
C GLU A 390 -27.15 -2.41 -28.24
N ASP A 391 -28.15 -2.73 -27.44
CA ASP A 391 -28.01 -2.88 -26.00
C ASP A 391 -27.04 -4.03 -25.65
N ALA A 392 -26.41 -3.93 -24.50
CA ALA A 392 -25.55 -4.99 -23.99
C ALA A 392 -26.35 -6.26 -23.67
N ILE A 393 -25.77 -7.42 -23.98
CA ILE A 393 -26.33 -8.74 -23.70
C ILE A 393 -25.58 -9.31 -22.50
N GLN A 394 -26.33 -9.67 -21.45
CA GLN A 394 -25.80 -10.38 -20.29
C GLN A 394 -25.55 -11.85 -20.66
N ILE A 395 -24.31 -12.32 -20.47
CA ILE A 395 -23.90 -13.69 -20.79
C ILE A 395 -23.91 -14.60 -19.56
N THR A 396 -23.56 -14.06 -18.39
CA THR A 396 -23.58 -14.82 -17.13
C THR A 396 -24.52 -14.16 -16.11
N SER A 397 -25.00 -14.92 -15.13
CA SER A 397 -25.84 -14.45 -14.03
C SER A 397 -25.54 -15.21 -12.75
N GLU A 398 -25.94 -14.64 -11.61
CA GLU A 398 -25.88 -15.27 -10.28
C GLU A 398 -24.46 -15.68 -9.85
N SER A 399 -23.48 -14.84 -10.15
CA SER A 399 -22.10 -15.08 -9.73
C SER A 399 -21.91 -15.05 -8.23
N ASP A 400 -21.08 -15.95 -7.73
CA ASP A 400 -20.78 -16.14 -6.30
C ASP A 400 -19.39 -15.62 -5.90
N THR A 401 -18.60 -15.12 -6.86
CA THR A 401 -17.21 -14.71 -6.62
C THR A 401 -16.65 -13.80 -7.72
N TYR A 402 -15.49 -13.20 -7.45
CA TYR A 402 -14.76 -12.32 -8.37
C TYR A 402 -14.25 -13.04 -9.63
N LYS A 403 -14.49 -12.45 -10.82
CA LYS A 403 -14.03 -12.99 -12.12
C LYS A 403 -12.77 -12.32 -12.65
N TYR A 404 -11.87 -13.11 -13.24
CA TYR A 404 -10.70 -12.62 -13.99
C TYR A 404 -10.99 -12.50 -15.51
N ASN A 405 -10.03 -11.98 -16.27
CA ASN A 405 -10.19 -11.55 -17.66
C ASN A 405 -10.76 -12.62 -18.61
N PRO A 406 -11.99 -12.47 -19.14
CA PRO A 406 -12.56 -13.46 -20.04
C PRO A 406 -11.93 -13.37 -21.43
N ILE A 407 -11.56 -14.49 -22.06
CA ILE A 407 -10.97 -14.50 -23.43
C ILE A 407 -11.83 -15.28 -24.42
N TRP A 408 -11.90 -14.76 -25.65
CA TRP A 408 -12.69 -15.34 -26.74
C TRP A 408 -12.02 -16.56 -27.38
N SER A 409 -12.84 -17.55 -27.76
CA SER A 409 -12.43 -18.55 -28.76
C SER A 409 -12.23 -17.89 -30.14
N PRO A 410 -11.28 -18.36 -30.97
CA PRO A 410 -11.06 -17.82 -32.31
C PRO A 410 -12.29 -17.79 -33.22
N ASP A 411 -13.20 -18.75 -33.08
CA ASP A 411 -14.47 -18.78 -33.81
C ASP A 411 -15.56 -17.83 -33.26
N GLY A 412 -15.30 -17.21 -32.10
CA GLY A 412 -16.15 -16.23 -31.44
C GLY A 412 -17.42 -16.80 -30.81
N LYS A 413 -17.47 -18.10 -30.51
CA LYS A 413 -18.64 -18.75 -29.88
C LYS A 413 -18.51 -18.92 -28.37
N TYR A 414 -17.28 -18.95 -27.85
CA TYR A 414 -17.04 -19.21 -26.44
C TYR A 414 -16.24 -18.11 -25.77
N LEU A 415 -16.48 -17.95 -24.46
CA LEU A 415 -15.64 -17.17 -23.55
C LEU A 415 -15.16 -18.09 -22.44
N ILE A 416 -13.88 -17.96 -22.05
CA ILE A 416 -13.30 -18.69 -20.91
C ILE A 416 -12.70 -17.71 -19.91
N TRP A 417 -12.85 -17.96 -18.62
CA TRP A 417 -12.30 -17.13 -17.55
C TRP A 417 -11.95 -17.96 -16.31
N GLY A 418 -10.97 -17.48 -15.55
CA GLY A 418 -10.73 -17.95 -14.18
C GLY A 418 -11.45 -17.09 -13.15
N ASP A 419 -11.65 -17.60 -11.93
CA ASP A 419 -12.25 -16.83 -10.84
C ASP A 419 -11.52 -17.01 -9.49
N LYS A 420 -11.95 -16.25 -8.47
CA LYS A 420 -11.32 -16.23 -7.14
C LYS A 420 -11.45 -17.56 -6.38
N MET A 421 -12.43 -18.40 -6.72
CA MET A 421 -12.57 -19.75 -6.15
C MET A 421 -11.61 -20.76 -6.78
N GLY A 422 -10.78 -20.35 -7.74
CA GLY A 422 -9.81 -21.23 -8.39
C GLY A 422 -10.39 -22.04 -9.55
N ARG A 423 -11.61 -21.74 -9.98
CA ARG A 423 -12.28 -22.42 -11.09
C ARG A 423 -11.85 -21.81 -12.42
N LEU A 424 -11.77 -22.65 -13.46
CA LEU A 424 -11.71 -22.24 -14.86
C LEU A 424 -13.06 -22.54 -15.49
N ASN A 425 -13.75 -21.52 -15.99
CA ASN A 425 -15.11 -21.62 -16.50
C ASN A 425 -15.18 -21.27 -17.98
N LEU A 426 -16.12 -21.89 -18.68
CA LEU A 426 -16.39 -21.74 -20.11
C LEU A 426 -17.87 -21.41 -20.31
N VAL A 427 -18.20 -20.49 -21.21
CA VAL A 427 -19.59 -20.19 -21.59
C VAL A 427 -19.75 -20.16 -23.11
N ASP A 428 -20.82 -20.77 -23.63
CA ASP A 428 -21.28 -20.57 -25.02
C ASP A 428 -22.17 -19.32 -25.07
N ILE A 429 -21.78 -18.33 -25.89
CA ILE A 429 -22.48 -17.03 -25.94
C ILE A 429 -23.87 -17.08 -26.59
N ASN A 430 -24.25 -18.21 -27.21
CA ASN A 430 -25.57 -18.37 -27.82
C ASN A 430 -26.56 -19.06 -26.88
N SER A 431 -26.11 -20.03 -26.09
CA SER A 431 -26.95 -20.73 -25.10
C SER A 431 -26.89 -20.10 -23.71
N ASN A 432 -25.85 -19.32 -23.42
CA ASN A 432 -25.48 -18.82 -22.08
C ASN A 432 -25.23 -19.93 -21.05
N GLU A 433 -24.95 -21.15 -21.50
CA GLU A 433 -24.64 -22.27 -20.62
C GLU A 433 -23.19 -22.16 -20.12
N VAL A 434 -23.03 -22.08 -18.80
CA VAL A 434 -21.72 -22.04 -18.13
C VAL A 434 -21.30 -23.44 -17.71
N LYS A 435 -20.05 -23.78 -17.97
CA LYS A 435 -19.42 -25.05 -17.62
C LYS A 435 -18.08 -24.83 -16.93
N GLN A 436 -17.87 -25.50 -15.79
CA GLN A 436 -16.55 -25.58 -15.16
C GLN A 436 -15.66 -26.56 -15.94
N VAL A 437 -14.51 -26.07 -16.40
CA VAL A 437 -13.49 -26.81 -17.15
C VAL A 437 -12.54 -27.54 -16.21
N ASP A 438 -12.06 -26.84 -15.18
CA ASP A 438 -11.16 -27.38 -14.15
C ASP A 438 -11.18 -26.50 -12.90
N GLU A 439 -10.51 -26.95 -11.83
CA GLU A 439 -10.38 -26.25 -10.55
C GLU A 439 -9.01 -26.49 -9.91
N SER A 440 -8.47 -25.45 -9.30
CA SER A 440 -7.17 -25.48 -8.62
C SER A 440 -7.36 -25.47 -7.11
N GLU A 441 -6.72 -26.43 -6.41
CA GLU A 441 -6.69 -26.49 -4.95
C GLU A 441 -5.66 -25.53 -4.32
N SER A 442 -4.92 -24.76 -5.12
CA SER A 442 -3.79 -23.94 -4.65
C SER A 442 -4.00 -22.43 -4.86
N TRP A 443 -4.01 -22.00 -6.13
CA TRP A 443 -4.17 -20.60 -6.54
C TRP A 443 -5.00 -20.50 -7.81
N GLU A 444 -5.44 -19.29 -8.15
CA GLU A 444 -6.38 -19.09 -9.25
C GLU A 444 -5.77 -19.36 -10.62
N ILE A 445 -6.56 -19.97 -11.51
CA ILE A 445 -6.17 -20.26 -12.89
C ILE A 445 -6.27 -18.96 -13.69
N ARG A 446 -5.14 -18.30 -13.95
CA ARG A 446 -5.08 -16.98 -14.63
C ARG A 446 -4.42 -17.00 -16.00
N ASP A 447 -3.77 -18.10 -16.36
CA ASP A 447 -3.05 -18.27 -17.62
C ASP A 447 -3.76 -19.33 -18.47
N TYR A 448 -4.44 -18.89 -19.53
CA TYR A 448 -5.15 -19.76 -20.46
C TYR A 448 -5.14 -19.18 -21.88
N CYS A 449 -5.18 -20.05 -22.88
CA CYS A 449 -5.28 -19.68 -24.28
C CYS A 449 -6.06 -20.72 -25.10
N TRP A 450 -6.60 -20.26 -26.22
CA TRP A 450 -7.30 -21.10 -27.19
C TRP A 450 -6.35 -21.58 -28.29
N SER A 451 -6.55 -22.83 -28.70
CA SER A 451 -6.04 -23.33 -29.98
C SER A 451 -6.68 -22.59 -31.17
N PRO A 452 -5.96 -22.45 -32.31
CA PRO A 452 -6.45 -21.67 -33.45
C PRO A 452 -7.73 -22.22 -34.11
N ASP A 453 -8.08 -23.50 -33.88
CA ASP A 453 -9.32 -24.11 -34.37
C ASP A 453 -10.49 -24.05 -33.36
N SER A 454 -10.27 -23.44 -32.19
CA SER A 454 -11.25 -23.33 -31.09
C SER A 454 -11.64 -24.66 -30.42
N ARG A 455 -10.88 -25.74 -30.61
CA ARG A 455 -11.25 -27.08 -30.13
C ARG A 455 -10.56 -27.50 -28.84
N TRP A 456 -9.50 -26.78 -28.49
CA TRP A 456 -8.65 -27.02 -27.33
C TRP A 456 -8.38 -25.74 -26.56
N ILE A 457 -8.29 -25.86 -25.24
CA ILE A 457 -7.85 -24.82 -24.31
C ILE A 457 -6.59 -25.30 -23.63
N ALA A 458 -5.51 -24.52 -23.65
CA ALA A 458 -4.34 -24.77 -22.81
C ALA A 458 -4.33 -23.80 -21.62
N TYR A 459 -4.00 -24.28 -20.43
CA TYR A 459 -4.03 -23.47 -19.21
C TYR A 459 -3.01 -23.95 -18.18
N THR A 460 -2.67 -23.06 -17.25
CA THR A 460 -1.73 -23.35 -16.15
C THR A 460 -2.50 -23.56 -14.85
N ILE A 461 -2.30 -24.71 -14.21
CA ILE A 461 -2.78 -24.97 -12.84
C ILE A 461 -1.61 -24.72 -11.87
N PRO A 462 -1.76 -23.77 -10.93
CA PRO A 462 -0.87 -23.65 -9.79
C PRO A 462 -1.02 -24.87 -8.87
N MET A 463 0.08 -25.53 -8.52
CA MET A 463 0.04 -26.77 -7.73
C MET A 463 0.55 -26.53 -6.30
N SER A 464 -0.14 -27.10 -5.31
CA SER A 464 0.37 -27.12 -3.93
C SER A 464 1.61 -28.01 -3.81
N PHE A 465 2.64 -27.53 -3.10
CA PHE A 465 3.90 -28.23 -2.80
C PHE A 465 4.78 -28.65 -4.00
N THR A 466 4.33 -28.40 -5.23
CA THR A 466 5.04 -28.73 -6.46
C THR A 466 5.00 -27.57 -7.44
N ASN A 467 5.49 -27.80 -8.65
CA ASN A 467 5.63 -26.79 -9.69
C ASN A 467 4.32 -26.56 -10.46
N ASN A 468 4.11 -25.35 -10.99
CA ASN A 468 2.99 -25.06 -11.90
C ASN A 468 3.04 -25.98 -13.13
N ARG A 469 1.86 -26.40 -13.61
CA ARG A 469 1.75 -27.35 -14.71
C ARG A 469 0.79 -26.84 -15.78
N ILE A 470 1.10 -27.18 -17.02
CA ILE A 470 0.25 -26.86 -18.16
C ILE A 470 -0.58 -28.08 -18.53
N PHE A 471 -1.87 -27.85 -18.72
CA PHE A 471 -2.85 -28.81 -19.16
C PHE A 471 -3.49 -28.37 -20.48
N ILE A 472 -4.00 -29.33 -21.24
CA ILE A 472 -4.85 -29.10 -22.40
C ILE A 472 -6.20 -29.78 -22.17
N TYR A 473 -7.28 -29.03 -22.35
CA TYR A 473 -8.66 -29.49 -22.31
C TYR A 473 -9.26 -29.55 -23.72
N SER A 474 -10.00 -30.62 -24.02
CA SER A 474 -10.76 -30.83 -25.25
C SER A 474 -12.19 -30.35 -25.11
N ILE A 475 -12.67 -29.48 -26.01
CA ILE A 475 -14.09 -29.10 -26.06
C ILE A 475 -14.97 -30.28 -26.50
N GLU A 476 -14.47 -31.13 -27.41
CA GLU A 476 -15.27 -32.21 -28.01
C GLU A 476 -15.42 -33.42 -27.08
N SER A 477 -14.32 -33.84 -26.44
CA SER A 477 -14.30 -35.02 -25.58
C SER A 477 -14.39 -34.71 -24.10
N GLU A 478 -14.26 -33.43 -23.73
CA GLU A 478 -14.28 -32.96 -22.35
C GLU A 478 -13.17 -33.55 -21.47
N GLU A 479 -12.08 -34.00 -22.09
CA GLU A 479 -10.93 -34.56 -21.39
C GLU A 479 -9.82 -33.53 -21.19
N THR A 480 -9.24 -33.53 -19.99
CA THR A 480 -8.02 -32.79 -19.62
C THR A 480 -6.81 -33.72 -19.62
N LYS A 481 -5.69 -33.29 -20.21
CA LYS A 481 -4.40 -34.01 -20.14
C LYS A 481 -3.25 -33.05 -19.82
N PRO A 482 -2.27 -33.44 -18.98
CA PRO A 482 -1.08 -32.63 -18.76
C PRO A 482 -0.15 -32.68 -19.97
N VAL A 483 0.52 -31.56 -20.25
CA VAL A 483 1.56 -31.46 -21.29
C VAL A 483 2.93 -31.10 -20.73
N THR A 484 3.03 -30.86 -19.43
CA THR A 484 4.30 -30.72 -18.68
C THR A 484 4.37 -31.67 -17.48
N ASP A 485 5.60 -31.97 -17.07
CA ASP A 485 5.92 -32.76 -15.89
C ASP A 485 5.77 -31.96 -14.58
N THR A 486 6.15 -32.57 -13.46
CA THR A 486 6.14 -31.98 -12.11
C THR A 486 7.52 -31.47 -11.66
N TRP A 487 8.57 -31.68 -12.47
CA TRP A 487 9.95 -31.40 -12.06
C TRP A 487 10.28 -29.91 -12.10
N TYR A 488 9.69 -29.17 -13.03
CA TYR A 488 9.98 -27.75 -13.21
C TYR A 488 8.73 -26.96 -13.57
N SER A 489 8.59 -25.78 -12.95
CA SER A 489 7.46 -24.88 -13.17
C SER A 489 7.34 -24.50 -14.63
N ALA A 490 6.12 -24.59 -15.16
CA ALA A 490 5.76 -24.17 -16.50
C ALA A 490 4.49 -23.31 -16.47
N SER A 491 4.46 -22.24 -17.26
CA SER A 491 3.36 -21.28 -17.30
C SER A 491 3.27 -20.57 -18.66
N GLN A 492 2.29 -19.67 -18.82
CA GLN A 492 2.11 -18.85 -20.03
C GLN A 492 1.96 -19.67 -21.33
N PRO A 493 1.06 -20.68 -21.40
CA PRO A 493 0.85 -21.47 -22.61
C PRO A 493 0.37 -20.60 -23.77
N SER A 494 0.85 -20.89 -24.98
CA SER A 494 0.48 -20.16 -26.21
C SER A 494 0.58 -21.06 -27.44
N PHE A 495 -0.55 -21.36 -28.08
CA PHE A 495 -0.56 -22.10 -29.35
C PHE A 495 0.01 -21.25 -30.48
N ASP A 496 0.69 -21.88 -31.45
CA ASP A 496 0.98 -21.22 -32.73
C ASP A 496 -0.24 -21.17 -33.65
N ASP A 497 -0.23 -20.21 -34.56
CA ASP A 497 -1.32 -20.00 -35.53
C ASP A 497 -1.53 -21.17 -36.52
N LYS A 498 -0.57 -22.10 -36.61
CA LYS A 498 -0.65 -23.31 -37.45
C LYS A 498 -1.01 -24.58 -36.68
N GLY A 499 -1.18 -24.52 -35.35
CA GLY A 499 -1.56 -25.68 -34.53
C GLY A 499 -0.52 -26.80 -34.48
N LYS A 500 0.76 -26.46 -34.65
CA LYS A 500 1.90 -27.40 -34.62
C LYS A 500 2.59 -27.44 -33.26
N TYR A 501 2.59 -26.32 -32.55
CA TYR A 501 3.37 -26.13 -31.34
C TYR A 501 2.53 -25.47 -30.23
N LEU A 502 2.84 -25.83 -28.99
CA LEU A 502 2.43 -25.07 -27.82
C LEU A 502 3.68 -24.51 -27.14
N PHE A 503 3.83 -23.20 -27.15
CA PHE A 503 4.91 -22.46 -26.47
C PHE A 503 4.55 -22.19 -25.01
N PHE A 504 5.56 -22.08 -24.16
CA PHE A 504 5.40 -21.75 -22.74
C PHE A 504 6.72 -21.27 -22.11
N SER A 505 6.64 -20.61 -20.95
CA SER A 505 7.81 -20.29 -20.11
C SER A 505 8.06 -21.42 -19.11
N SER A 506 9.33 -21.76 -18.82
CA SER A 506 9.65 -22.76 -17.79
C SER A 506 11.00 -22.55 -17.10
N SER A 507 11.04 -22.74 -15.78
CA SER A 507 12.20 -22.56 -14.91
C SER A 507 13.13 -23.78 -14.94
N ARG A 508 13.85 -23.97 -16.05
CA ARG A 508 14.71 -25.14 -16.33
C ARG A 508 16.19 -24.80 -16.55
N ASP A 509 16.58 -23.53 -16.40
CA ASP A 509 17.95 -23.06 -16.64
C ASP A 509 18.68 -22.70 -15.34
N PHE A 510 19.65 -23.54 -14.95
CA PHE A 510 20.33 -23.46 -13.65
C PHE A 510 21.65 -22.70 -13.75
N ASN A 511 21.65 -21.45 -13.27
CA ASN A 511 22.84 -20.59 -13.23
C ASN A 511 23.09 -20.11 -11.79
N PRO A 512 23.86 -20.86 -10.96
CA PRO A 512 24.07 -20.49 -9.57
C PRO A 512 24.93 -19.21 -9.46
N ILE A 513 24.55 -18.34 -8.53
CA ILE A 513 25.27 -17.12 -8.17
C ILE A 513 25.81 -17.32 -6.76
N TYR A 514 27.13 -17.21 -6.58
CA TYR A 514 27.71 -17.18 -5.24
C TYR A 514 27.40 -15.87 -4.54
N SER A 515 26.91 -15.96 -3.30
CA SER A 515 26.76 -14.78 -2.43
C SER A 515 28.14 -14.17 -2.14
N ARG A 516 28.17 -12.84 -1.98
CA ARG A 516 29.38 -12.12 -1.54
C ARG A 516 29.44 -11.89 -0.03
N THR A 517 28.32 -12.09 0.67
CA THR A 517 28.26 -11.93 2.14
C THR A 517 28.54 -13.24 2.86
N GLU A 518 28.28 -14.38 2.23
CA GLU A 518 28.42 -15.70 2.83
C GLU A 518 28.71 -16.79 1.79
N TRP A 519 29.23 -17.93 2.23
CA TRP A 519 29.40 -19.10 1.37
C TRP A 519 28.05 -19.80 1.10
N ASN A 520 27.23 -19.14 0.29
CA ASN A 520 25.90 -19.59 -0.11
C ASN A 520 25.68 -19.30 -1.60
N HIS A 521 24.56 -19.78 -2.14
CA HIS A 521 24.19 -19.62 -3.53
C HIS A 521 22.76 -19.13 -3.68
N ALA A 522 22.48 -18.48 -4.81
CA ALA A 522 21.14 -18.11 -5.22
C ALA A 522 20.97 -18.39 -6.72
N TYR A 523 19.74 -18.68 -7.14
CA TYR A 523 19.38 -18.75 -8.54
C TYR A 523 18.51 -17.54 -8.89
N ARG A 524 18.78 -16.93 -10.04
CA ARG A 524 17.98 -15.83 -10.61
C ARG A 524 17.80 -16.10 -12.09
N ASP A 525 16.75 -15.54 -12.69
CA ASP A 525 16.52 -15.57 -14.14
C ASP A 525 16.57 -17.02 -14.69
N MET A 526 15.74 -17.93 -14.14
CA MET A 526 15.78 -19.36 -14.49
C MET A 526 14.94 -19.74 -15.72
N ASP A 527 14.10 -18.83 -16.20
CA ASP A 527 13.16 -19.16 -17.27
C ASP A 527 13.81 -19.07 -18.64
N LYS A 528 13.34 -19.94 -19.53
CA LYS A 528 13.42 -19.79 -20.98
C LYS A 528 12.05 -20.06 -21.58
N ILE A 529 11.88 -19.72 -22.86
CA ILE A 529 10.74 -20.15 -23.65
C ILE A 529 11.03 -21.55 -24.20
N TYR A 530 10.11 -22.46 -23.93
CA TYR A 530 10.08 -23.80 -24.47
C TYR A 530 8.86 -23.97 -25.37
N PHE A 531 8.85 -25.03 -26.15
CA PHE A 531 7.66 -25.46 -26.87
C PHE A 531 7.61 -26.97 -26.97
N VAL A 532 6.41 -27.51 -27.12
CA VAL A 532 6.18 -28.92 -27.40
C VAL A 532 5.59 -29.06 -28.80
N THR A 533 6.00 -30.08 -29.54
CA THR A 533 5.31 -30.46 -30.79
C THR A 533 4.00 -31.18 -30.45
N LEU A 534 2.89 -30.68 -30.99
CA LEU A 534 1.56 -31.22 -30.66
C LEU A 534 1.32 -32.60 -31.29
N ASN A 535 1.86 -32.84 -32.48
CA ASN A 535 1.87 -34.14 -33.14
C ASN A 535 3.30 -34.69 -33.21
N LYS A 536 3.48 -36.00 -33.00
CA LYS A 536 4.79 -36.68 -33.06
C LYS A 536 5.49 -36.61 -34.41
N ASN A 537 4.73 -36.40 -35.50
CA ASN A 537 5.24 -36.29 -36.86
C ASN A 537 5.59 -34.85 -37.25
N THR A 538 5.34 -33.86 -36.38
CA THR A 538 5.73 -32.47 -36.63
C THR A 538 7.25 -32.35 -36.54
N PRO A 539 7.95 -31.98 -37.63
CA PRO A 539 9.40 -31.80 -37.63
C PRO A 539 9.83 -30.71 -36.65
N SER A 540 11.01 -30.85 -36.05
CA SER A 540 11.55 -29.78 -35.21
C SER A 540 12.03 -28.60 -36.08
N PRO A 541 11.76 -27.34 -35.70
CA PRO A 541 12.30 -26.18 -36.41
C PRO A 541 13.84 -26.07 -36.30
N PHE A 542 14.47 -26.91 -35.48
CA PHE A 542 15.92 -26.96 -35.26
C PHE A 542 16.56 -28.26 -35.79
N GLU A 543 15.86 -28.99 -36.67
CA GLU A 543 16.47 -30.14 -37.36
C GLU A 543 17.77 -29.72 -38.08
N PRO A 544 18.85 -30.50 -37.96
CA PRO A 544 20.08 -30.25 -38.70
C PRO A 544 19.83 -30.21 -40.21
N GLN A 545 20.29 -29.16 -40.89
CA GLN A 545 20.24 -29.10 -42.35
C GLN A 545 21.34 -29.99 -42.94
N ASN A 546 20.97 -30.83 -43.92
CA ASN A 546 21.91 -31.58 -44.75
C ASN A 546 21.75 -31.12 -46.21
N ASP A 547 22.75 -30.44 -46.75
CA ASP A 547 22.76 -29.98 -48.14
C ASP A 547 23.06 -31.16 -49.07
N GLU A 548 22.01 -31.75 -49.65
CA GLU A 548 22.15 -32.72 -50.73
C GLU A 548 22.16 -32.05 -52.11
N VAL A 549 22.93 -32.63 -53.03
CA VAL A 549 23.02 -32.15 -54.41
C VAL A 549 21.67 -32.38 -55.10
N LYS A 550 20.97 -31.29 -55.46
CA LYS A 550 19.79 -31.39 -56.35
C LYS A 550 20.24 -31.89 -57.71
N VAL A 551 19.87 -33.13 -58.04
CA VAL A 551 19.96 -33.64 -59.41
C VAL A 551 18.93 -32.88 -60.25
N GLN A 552 19.41 -32.01 -61.15
CA GLN A 552 18.58 -31.46 -62.22
C GLN A 552 18.23 -32.61 -63.17
N THR A 553 16.95 -32.98 -63.23
CA THR A 553 16.39 -33.66 -64.38
C THR A 553 15.81 -32.59 -65.31
N ASP A 554 16.54 -32.31 -66.39
CA ASP A 554 16.01 -31.62 -67.56
C ASP A 554 14.93 -32.49 -68.20
N GLU A 555 13.71 -31.96 -68.35
CA GLU A 555 12.85 -32.30 -69.48
C GLU A 555 11.89 -31.14 -69.83
N THR A 556 12.32 -30.39 -70.85
CA THR A 556 11.57 -29.79 -71.97
C THR A 556 10.47 -28.74 -71.75
N ALA A 557 10.73 -27.58 -72.34
CA ALA A 557 9.74 -26.59 -72.77
C ALA A 557 8.92 -27.11 -73.97
N ASP A 558 7.62 -26.79 -74.00
CA ASP A 558 6.95 -26.36 -75.24
C ASP A 558 5.73 -25.46 -74.97
N SER A 559 5.42 -24.63 -75.97
CA SER A 559 4.72 -23.35 -75.94
C SER A 559 3.17 -23.36 -76.00
N ASP A 560 2.60 -22.21 -75.57
CA ASP A 560 1.37 -21.52 -76.03
C ASP A 560 0.05 -22.28 -76.31
N SER A 561 -1.01 -21.91 -75.57
CA SER A 561 -2.29 -21.47 -76.17
C SER A 561 -3.28 -20.91 -75.12
N LYS A 562 -3.86 -19.75 -75.46
CA LYS A 562 -5.12 -19.23 -74.90
C LYS A 562 -6.29 -20.06 -75.45
N ASP A 563 -7.21 -20.55 -74.62
CA ASP A 563 -8.61 -20.07 -74.57
C ASP A 563 -9.47 -20.78 -73.50
N LYS A 564 -10.57 -20.10 -73.14
CA LYS A 564 -11.55 -20.39 -72.08
C LYS A 564 -12.27 -21.76 -72.17
N LYS A 565 -12.53 -22.39 -71.01
CA LYS A 565 -13.89 -22.69 -70.51
C LYS A 565 -13.91 -23.20 -69.06
N LYS A 566 -14.94 -22.76 -68.32
CA LYS A 566 -15.41 -23.27 -67.03
C LYS A 566 -15.52 -24.80 -67.04
N ASP A 567 -15.08 -25.43 -65.96
CA ASP A 567 -15.93 -26.42 -65.31
C ASP A 567 -15.72 -26.48 -63.79
N ASN A 568 -16.85 -26.53 -63.09
CA ASN A 568 -16.96 -26.69 -61.65
C ASN A 568 -16.47 -28.09 -61.27
N SER A 569 -15.44 -28.17 -60.45
CA SER A 569 -15.25 -29.32 -59.57
C SER A 569 -14.77 -28.82 -58.20
N SER A 570 -15.64 -29.02 -57.23
CA SER A 570 -15.45 -28.80 -55.81
C SER A 570 -14.19 -29.51 -55.32
N LYS A 571 -13.11 -28.76 -55.06
CA LYS A 571 -12.10 -29.19 -54.10
C LYS A 571 -12.72 -29.02 -52.71
N SER A 572 -12.99 -30.13 -52.04
CA SER A 572 -13.27 -30.13 -50.61
C SER A 572 -12.06 -29.52 -49.90
N GLU A 573 -12.18 -28.30 -49.39
CA GLU A 573 -11.26 -27.77 -48.40
C GLU A 573 -11.36 -28.68 -47.17
N THR A 574 -10.33 -29.47 -46.91
CA THR A 574 -10.16 -30.11 -45.60
C THR A 574 -10.05 -29.00 -44.56
N GLU A 575 -11.03 -28.94 -43.67
CA GLU A 575 -11.11 -28.01 -42.54
C GLU A 575 -9.81 -28.08 -41.71
N PHE A 576 -9.20 -26.92 -41.43
CA PHE A 576 -8.01 -26.82 -40.59
C PHE A 576 -8.34 -27.30 -39.18
N ARG A 577 -7.61 -28.31 -38.70
CA ARG A 577 -7.82 -28.94 -37.39
C ARG A 577 -6.49 -29.18 -36.68
N VAL A 578 -6.41 -28.77 -35.42
CA VAL A 578 -5.28 -29.02 -34.54
C VAL A 578 -5.32 -30.48 -34.11
N ASP A 579 -4.24 -31.20 -34.42
CA ASP A 579 -4.06 -32.61 -34.10
C ASP A 579 -3.03 -32.77 -32.99
N ILE A 580 -3.45 -33.35 -31.86
CA ILE A 580 -2.63 -33.51 -30.65
C ILE A 580 -2.47 -34.99 -30.34
N ASP A 581 -1.23 -35.47 -30.39
CA ASP A 581 -0.84 -36.80 -29.94
C ASP A 581 -0.29 -36.71 -28.51
N PHE A 582 -1.08 -37.10 -27.51
CA PHE A 582 -0.65 -37.04 -26.11
C PHE A 582 0.39 -38.13 -25.74
N ASP A 583 0.57 -39.17 -26.56
CA ASP A 583 1.56 -40.21 -26.27
C ASP A 583 2.99 -39.62 -26.37
N GLY A 584 3.74 -39.77 -25.29
CA GLY A 584 5.09 -39.23 -25.16
C GLY A 584 5.21 -37.69 -25.25
N ILE A 585 4.12 -36.92 -25.17
CA ILE A 585 4.11 -35.47 -25.44
C ILE A 585 5.12 -34.69 -24.58
N ILE A 586 5.27 -35.03 -23.29
CA ILE A 586 6.22 -34.40 -22.37
C ILE A 586 7.67 -34.60 -22.86
N GLY A 587 7.97 -35.74 -23.49
CA GLY A 587 9.29 -36.04 -24.07
C GLY A 587 9.61 -35.24 -25.33
N ARG A 588 8.64 -34.49 -25.88
CA ARG A 588 8.80 -33.67 -27.11
C ARG A 588 9.03 -32.18 -26.82
N ILE A 589 9.35 -31.83 -25.57
CA ILE A 589 9.64 -30.45 -25.17
C ILE A 589 11.03 -30.03 -25.67
N ILE A 590 11.10 -28.86 -26.30
CA ILE A 590 12.31 -28.27 -26.90
C ILE A 590 12.46 -26.82 -26.40
N SER A 591 13.69 -26.38 -26.12
CA SER A 591 13.98 -25.00 -25.70
C SER A 591 14.26 -24.10 -26.91
N LEU A 592 13.79 -22.85 -26.88
CA LEU A 592 14.32 -21.83 -27.79
C LEU A 592 15.78 -21.51 -27.40
N PRO A 593 16.71 -21.35 -28.36
CA PRO A 593 18.11 -21.00 -28.08
C PRO A 593 18.26 -19.51 -27.74
N ILE A 594 17.62 -19.09 -26.66
CA ILE A 594 17.66 -17.75 -26.06
C ILE A 594 18.34 -17.81 -24.68
N LYS A 595 18.70 -16.65 -24.13
CA LYS A 595 19.29 -16.58 -22.77
C LYS A 595 18.21 -16.81 -21.71
N ALA A 596 18.60 -17.20 -20.51
CA ALA A 596 17.66 -17.28 -19.40
C ALA A 596 17.31 -15.87 -18.88
N ALA A 597 16.03 -15.66 -18.54
CA ALA A 597 15.45 -14.40 -18.08
C ALA A 597 14.10 -14.69 -17.39
N ASN A 598 13.18 -13.73 -17.35
CA ASN A 598 11.77 -13.92 -17.03
C ASN A 598 10.96 -13.56 -18.29
N TYR A 599 10.04 -14.44 -18.70
CA TYR A 599 9.31 -14.36 -19.95
C TYR A 599 7.81 -14.44 -19.74
N TRP A 600 7.04 -13.59 -20.43
CA TRP A 600 5.57 -13.57 -20.38
C TRP A 600 4.98 -13.04 -21.69
N ASN A 601 3.65 -13.10 -21.81
CA ASN A 601 2.90 -12.61 -22.96
C ASN A 601 3.46 -13.19 -24.27
N ILE A 602 3.46 -14.52 -24.39
CA ILE A 602 4.07 -15.24 -25.53
C ILE A 602 3.04 -15.35 -26.66
N THR A 603 3.42 -15.03 -27.90
CA THR A 603 2.54 -15.19 -29.07
C THR A 603 3.32 -15.65 -30.28
N ALA A 604 2.94 -16.78 -30.89
CA ALA A 604 3.62 -17.34 -32.06
C ALA A 604 2.78 -17.19 -33.34
N ILE A 605 3.30 -16.43 -34.30
CA ILE A 605 2.67 -16.14 -35.59
C ILE A 605 3.61 -16.54 -36.73
N GLY A 606 3.21 -17.54 -37.52
CA GLY A 606 3.99 -18.03 -38.65
C GLY A 606 5.28 -18.71 -38.19
N ASP A 607 6.42 -18.03 -38.37
CA ASP A 607 7.73 -18.50 -37.90
C ASP A 607 8.30 -17.56 -36.81
N ASP A 608 7.53 -16.57 -36.36
CA ASP A 608 7.98 -15.53 -35.43
C ASP A 608 7.26 -15.66 -34.08
N VAL A 609 8.04 -15.76 -33.01
CA VAL A 609 7.57 -15.85 -31.62
C VAL A 609 7.85 -14.53 -30.93
N TYR A 610 6.81 -13.79 -30.58
CA TYR A 610 6.89 -12.55 -29.81
C TYR A 610 6.73 -12.86 -28.33
N PHE A 611 7.42 -12.08 -27.48
CA PHE A 611 7.34 -12.23 -26.04
C PHE A 611 7.89 -10.99 -25.33
N ASN A 612 7.47 -10.79 -24.09
CA ASN A 612 8.11 -9.83 -23.20
C ASN A 612 9.22 -10.50 -22.39
N GLN A 613 10.30 -9.76 -22.14
CA GLN A 613 11.48 -10.22 -21.38
C GLN A 613 11.82 -9.20 -20.30
N TRP A 614 12.06 -9.68 -19.08
CA TRP A 614 12.70 -8.93 -18.00
C TRP A 614 13.88 -9.73 -17.43
N LYS A 615 14.98 -9.03 -17.19
CA LYS A 615 16.19 -9.61 -16.63
C LYS A 615 16.50 -8.93 -15.30
N SER A 616 16.88 -9.72 -14.30
CA SER A 616 17.38 -9.21 -13.03
C SER A 616 18.46 -8.14 -13.23
N GLY A 617 18.28 -6.96 -12.63
CA GLY A 617 19.18 -5.81 -12.77
C GLY A 617 19.03 -5.00 -14.07
N GLY A 618 18.10 -5.36 -14.95
CA GLY A 618 17.78 -4.61 -16.18
C GLY A 618 16.92 -3.36 -15.94
N LYS A 619 16.96 -2.41 -16.89
CA LYS A 619 16.22 -1.12 -16.82
C LYS A 619 14.72 -1.20 -17.15
N GLY A 620 14.10 -2.38 -17.02
CA GLY A 620 12.70 -2.63 -17.33
C GLY A 620 12.47 -3.73 -18.37
N ALA A 621 11.20 -3.96 -18.69
CA ALA A 621 10.75 -4.96 -19.65
C ALA A 621 11.05 -4.57 -21.11
N ASN A 622 11.29 -5.56 -21.96
CA ASN A 622 11.48 -5.39 -23.40
C ASN A 622 10.52 -6.29 -24.19
N LEU A 623 10.12 -5.83 -25.37
CA LEU A 623 9.47 -6.67 -26.38
C LEU A 623 10.56 -7.31 -27.25
N MET A 624 10.47 -8.62 -27.40
CA MET A 624 11.42 -9.44 -28.13
C MET A 624 10.69 -10.23 -29.22
N MET A 625 11.45 -10.66 -30.23
CA MET A 625 10.98 -11.57 -31.26
C MET A 625 12.05 -12.61 -31.56
N TYR A 626 11.68 -13.88 -31.64
CA TYR A 626 12.53 -14.96 -32.10
C TYR A 626 11.97 -15.55 -33.40
N ASN A 627 12.76 -15.56 -34.48
CA ASN A 627 12.37 -16.22 -35.73
C ASN A 627 12.89 -17.66 -35.74
N LEU A 628 11.98 -18.64 -35.80
CA LEU A 628 12.29 -20.08 -35.76
C LEU A 628 13.17 -20.51 -36.93
N LYS A 629 12.84 -20.08 -38.15
CA LYS A 629 13.55 -20.48 -39.38
C LYS A 629 14.96 -19.90 -39.48
N LYS A 630 15.13 -18.63 -39.14
CA LYS A 630 16.41 -17.91 -39.14
C LYS A 630 17.21 -18.16 -37.86
N GLN A 631 16.59 -18.78 -36.86
CA GLN A 631 17.13 -18.98 -35.52
C GLN A 631 17.73 -17.70 -34.93
N LYS A 632 16.96 -16.61 -34.98
CA LYS A 632 17.45 -15.27 -34.64
C LYS A 632 16.53 -14.55 -33.66
N GLU A 633 17.09 -14.18 -32.51
CA GLU A 633 16.49 -13.27 -31.54
C GLU A 633 16.69 -11.79 -31.95
N THR A 634 15.66 -10.96 -31.79
CA THR A 634 15.67 -9.53 -32.07
C THR A 634 14.97 -8.76 -30.96
N ASN A 635 15.65 -7.77 -30.37
CA ASN A 635 15.03 -6.82 -29.45
C ASN A 635 14.25 -5.77 -30.24
N LEU A 636 12.93 -5.73 -30.03
CA LEU A 636 12.02 -4.82 -30.74
C LEU A 636 11.86 -3.46 -30.03
N GLY A 637 12.18 -3.36 -28.74
CA GLY A 637 12.16 -2.10 -27.99
C GLY A 637 11.80 -2.28 -26.52
N SER A 638 11.94 -1.21 -25.73
CA SER A 638 11.55 -1.17 -24.31
C SER A 638 10.03 -0.97 -24.18
N ILE A 639 9.30 -2.07 -24.35
CA ILE A 639 7.84 -2.17 -24.36
C ILE A 639 7.47 -3.29 -23.39
N GLY A 640 6.62 -3.00 -22.40
CA GLY A 640 6.31 -3.93 -21.31
C GLY A 640 5.10 -4.83 -21.54
N SER A 641 4.24 -4.49 -22.49
CA SER A 641 3.06 -5.28 -22.86
C SER A 641 2.59 -4.95 -24.28
N TYR A 642 1.97 -5.92 -24.95
CA TYR A 642 1.43 -5.81 -26.29
C TYR A 642 0.23 -6.75 -26.52
N ALA A 643 -0.58 -6.47 -27.54
CA ALA A 643 -1.57 -7.40 -28.08
C ALA A 643 -1.50 -7.41 -29.62
N ILE A 644 -1.67 -8.57 -30.25
CA ILE A 644 -1.65 -8.73 -31.71
C ILE A 644 -3.09 -8.83 -32.23
N SER A 645 -3.38 -8.19 -33.36
CA SER A 645 -4.69 -8.27 -34.00
C SER A 645 -4.99 -9.69 -34.50
N ALA A 646 -6.25 -10.11 -34.51
CA ALA A 646 -6.65 -11.45 -34.93
C ALA A 646 -6.27 -11.77 -36.40
N ASP A 647 -6.14 -10.76 -37.27
CA ASP A 647 -5.64 -10.94 -38.64
C ASP A 647 -4.11 -11.03 -38.76
N HIS A 648 -3.40 -10.95 -37.63
CA HIS A 648 -1.95 -11.03 -37.46
C HIS A 648 -1.15 -9.92 -38.19
N LYS A 649 -1.77 -8.78 -38.52
CA LYS A 649 -1.09 -7.69 -39.25
C LYS A 649 -0.70 -6.51 -38.38
N LYS A 650 -1.38 -6.30 -37.27
CA LYS A 650 -1.21 -5.15 -36.37
C LYS A 650 -0.86 -5.60 -34.96
N MET A 651 -0.23 -4.69 -34.24
CA MET A 651 0.12 -4.86 -32.82
C MET A 651 -0.17 -3.57 -32.08
N LEU A 652 -0.91 -3.68 -30.98
CA LEU A 652 -1.07 -2.63 -30.00
C LEU A 652 0.05 -2.75 -28.97
N VAL A 653 0.73 -1.66 -28.68
CA VAL A 653 1.83 -1.61 -27.69
C VAL A 653 1.57 -0.54 -26.65
N ASN A 654 1.90 -0.84 -25.39
CA ASN A 654 1.92 0.14 -24.30
C ASN A 654 3.35 0.58 -23.98
N VAL A 655 3.60 1.89 -24.04
CA VAL A 655 4.90 2.51 -23.75
C VAL A 655 4.70 3.63 -22.74
N LYS A 656 5.04 3.37 -21.48
CA LYS A 656 4.94 4.34 -20.37
C LYS A 656 3.53 4.98 -20.28
N GLY A 657 2.48 4.17 -20.35
CA GLY A 657 1.10 4.64 -20.28
C GLY A 657 0.53 5.21 -21.59
N LYS A 658 1.30 5.25 -22.68
CA LYS A 658 0.82 5.65 -24.01
C LYS A 658 0.62 4.43 -24.90
N TYR A 659 -0.41 4.47 -25.74
CA TYR A 659 -0.81 3.35 -26.59
C TYR A 659 -0.56 3.67 -28.06
N ALA A 660 -0.02 2.72 -28.82
CA ALA A 660 0.21 2.87 -30.25
C ALA A 660 -0.17 1.59 -31.00
N VAL A 661 -0.80 1.74 -32.17
CA VAL A 661 -1.06 0.62 -33.07
C VAL A 661 -0.04 0.66 -34.21
N ILE A 662 0.80 -0.36 -34.27
CA ILE A 662 1.87 -0.50 -35.26
C ILE A 662 1.59 -1.68 -36.18
N SER A 663 2.23 -1.70 -37.34
CA SER A 663 2.32 -2.92 -38.15
C SER A 663 3.14 -3.96 -37.40
N LEU A 664 2.81 -5.25 -37.58
CA LEU A 664 3.49 -6.34 -36.90
C LEU A 664 5.02 -6.27 -37.15
N PRO A 665 5.83 -5.97 -36.13
CA PRO A 665 7.22 -5.58 -36.34
C PRO A 665 8.14 -6.78 -36.54
N LYS A 666 9.11 -6.68 -37.45
CA LYS A 666 10.22 -7.66 -37.62
C LYS A 666 11.59 -7.10 -37.22
N SER A 667 11.61 -5.86 -36.75
CA SER A 667 12.80 -5.12 -36.36
C SER A 667 12.44 -4.07 -35.31
N LYS A 668 13.46 -3.44 -34.70
CA LYS A 668 13.28 -2.46 -33.62
C LYS A 668 12.30 -1.35 -34.01
N VAL A 669 11.33 -1.11 -33.12
CA VAL A 669 10.32 -0.07 -33.25
C VAL A 669 10.46 0.98 -32.15
N LYS A 670 10.15 2.22 -32.51
CA LYS A 670 9.99 3.33 -31.58
C LYS A 670 8.71 4.05 -31.98
N PRO A 671 7.56 3.69 -31.39
CA PRO A 671 6.29 4.32 -31.74
C PRO A 671 6.37 5.84 -31.57
N THR A 672 5.90 6.57 -32.57
CA THR A 672 5.76 8.04 -32.56
C THR A 672 4.31 8.47 -32.66
N ASP A 673 3.48 7.65 -33.32
CA ASP A 673 2.06 7.90 -33.54
C ASP A 673 1.26 7.15 -32.48
N TYR A 674 0.75 7.89 -31.49
CA TYR A 674 -0.03 7.33 -30.39
C TYR A 674 -1.53 7.50 -30.63
N VAL A 675 -2.33 6.60 -30.06
CA VAL A 675 -3.80 6.69 -30.03
C VAL A 675 -4.17 7.97 -29.28
N ASP A 676 -5.05 8.77 -29.87
CA ASP A 676 -5.54 10.01 -29.26
C ASP A 676 -6.59 9.70 -28.19
N LEU A 677 -6.19 9.85 -26.92
CA LEU A 677 -7.03 9.61 -25.75
C LEU A 677 -7.76 10.87 -25.26
N SER A 678 -7.58 12.03 -25.92
CA SER A 678 -8.07 13.32 -25.40
C SER A 678 -9.60 13.38 -25.25
N ASN A 679 -10.31 12.55 -26.01
CA ASN A 679 -11.76 12.46 -26.03
C ASN A 679 -12.33 11.40 -25.07
N MET A 680 -11.48 10.73 -24.26
CA MET A 680 -11.93 9.88 -23.16
C MET A 680 -12.36 10.73 -21.98
N LYS A 681 -13.51 11.38 -22.14
CA LYS A 681 -14.12 12.25 -21.15
C LYS A 681 -15.47 11.67 -20.76
N VAL A 682 -15.74 11.61 -19.46
CA VAL A 682 -16.99 11.07 -18.90
C VAL A 682 -17.56 12.06 -17.91
N MET A 683 -18.87 12.26 -17.98
CA MET A 683 -19.60 12.95 -16.93
C MET A 683 -19.80 11.97 -15.78
N VAL A 684 -19.14 12.22 -14.65
CA VAL A 684 -19.21 11.34 -13.49
C VAL A 684 -20.24 11.87 -12.51
N ASN A 685 -21.24 11.06 -12.19
CA ASN A 685 -22.05 11.23 -11.00
C ASN A 685 -21.28 10.63 -9.81
N LEU A 686 -20.67 11.49 -8.99
CA LEU A 686 -19.80 11.06 -7.89
C LEU A 686 -20.56 10.25 -6.83
N LYS A 687 -21.86 10.50 -6.63
CA LYS A 687 -22.67 9.75 -5.65
C LYS A 687 -22.89 8.31 -6.10
N GLU A 688 -23.20 8.11 -7.38
CA GLU A 688 -23.30 6.77 -7.97
C GLU A 688 -21.95 6.06 -7.95
N GLU A 689 -20.87 6.76 -8.34
CA GLU A 689 -19.50 6.24 -8.33
C GLU A 689 -19.06 5.78 -6.93
N TRP A 690 -19.27 6.62 -5.92
CA TRP A 690 -18.92 6.28 -4.54
C TRP A 690 -19.76 5.15 -3.97
N THR A 691 -21.02 5.04 -4.38
CA THR A 691 -21.88 3.91 -4.02
C THR A 691 -21.39 2.60 -4.64
N GLN A 692 -20.98 2.64 -5.90
CA GLN A 692 -20.36 1.48 -6.56
C GLN A 692 -19.08 1.05 -5.82
N ILE A 693 -18.18 1.98 -5.52
CA ILE A 693 -16.90 1.68 -4.84
C ILE A 693 -17.13 1.08 -3.45
N TYR A 694 -18.12 1.59 -2.71
CA TYR A 694 -18.51 1.03 -1.40
C TYR A 694 -18.96 -0.43 -1.53
N ASN A 695 -19.88 -0.70 -2.47
CA ASN A 695 -20.40 -2.05 -2.72
C ASN A 695 -19.31 -3.00 -3.20
N GLU A 696 -18.42 -2.54 -4.08
CA GLU A 696 -17.29 -3.33 -4.54
C GLU A 696 -16.30 -3.62 -3.39
N SER A 697 -16.07 -2.66 -2.48
CA SER A 697 -15.24 -2.90 -1.30
C SER A 697 -15.84 -3.97 -0.38
N TRP A 698 -17.17 -3.97 -0.21
CA TRP A 698 -17.89 -4.99 0.54
C TRP A 698 -17.76 -6.38 -0.09
N ARG A 699 -17.94 -6.49 -1.42
CA ARG A 699 -17.77 -7.76 -2.16
C ARG A 699 -16.33 -8.25 -2.12
N GLN A 700 -15.37 -7.36 -2.31
CA GLN A 700 -13.97 -7.73 -2.25
C GLN A 700 -13.55 -8.28 -0.88
N MET A 701 -14.14 -7.80 0.23
CA MET A 701 -13.94 -8.44 1.53
C MET A 701 -14.62 -9.80 1.61
N ARG A 702 -15.87 -9.93 1.16
CA ARG A 702 -16.60 -11.21 1.11
C ARG A 702 -15.80 -12.30 0.36
N ASP A 703 -15.24 -11.95 -0.79
CA ASP A 703 -14.66 -12.92 -1.72
C ASP A 703 -13.19 -13.28 -1.40
N PHE A 704 -12.46 -12.42 -0.68
CA PHE A 704 -11.01 -12.58 -0.45
C PHE A 704 -10.63 -12.74 1.02
N PHE A 705 -11.53 -12.47 1.96
CA PHE A 705 -11.20 -12.56 3.38
C PHE A 705 -10.86 -14.00 3.78
N TYR A 706 -9.79 -14.17 4.56
CA TYR A 706 -9.24 -15.50 4.89
C TYR A 706 -10.25 -16.42 5.61
N ALA A 707 -11.20 -15.84 6.33
CA ALA A 707 -12.23 -16.55 7.08
C ALA A 707 -13.59 -16.38 6.39
N PRO A 708 -14.05 -17.35 5.57
CA PRO A 708 -15.28 -17.21 4.78
C PRO A 708 -16.55 -16.96 5.60
N ASN A 709 -16.53 -17.26 6.90
CA ASN A 709 -17.62 -16.95 7.84
C ASN A 709 -17.59 -15.50 8.35
N MET A 710 -16.69 -14.64 7.85
CA MET A 710 -16.56 -13.22 8.19
C MET A 710 -16.43 -12.96 9.70
N HIS A 711 -15.70 -13.84 10.40
CA HIS A 711 -15.58 -13.83 11.87
C HIS A 711 -16.93 -13.93 12.62
N GLY A 712 -17.93 -14.53 11.99
CA GLY A 712 -19.28 -14.72 12.53
C GLY A 712 -20.21 -13.52 12.36
N LEU A 713 -19.82 -12.50 11.59
CA LEU A 713 -20.66 -11.35 11.27
C LEU A 713 -21.68 -11.70 10.17
N ASP A 714 -22.89 -11.13 10.28
CA ASP A 714 -23.81 -11.05 9.15
C ASP A 714 -23.31 -9.95 8.19
N TRP A 715 -22.53 -10.36 7.20
CA TRP A 715 -21.85 -9.42 6.31
C TRP A 715 -22.83 -8.52 5.52
N PRO A 716 -23.97 -9.02 5.00
CA PRO A 716 -25.03 -8.16 4.47
C PRO A 716 -25.57 -7.12 5.47
N GLU A 717 -25.78 -7.47 6.74
CA GLU A 717 -26.21 -6.52 7.77
C GLU A 717 -25.15 -5.41 8.00
N ILE A 718 -23.86 -5.77 8.00
CA ILE A 718 -22.77 -4.80 8.10
C ILE A 718 -22.76 -3.82 6.90
N GLN A 719 -23.08 -4.29 5.69
CA GLN A 719 -23.23 -3.40 4.53
C GLN A 719 -24.34 -2.38 4.77
N GLN A 720 -25.52 -2.84 5.19
CA GLN A 720 -26.69 -1.99 5.39
C GLN A 720 -26.46 -0.98 6.51
N LYS A 721 -25.73 -1.38 7.56
CA LYS A 721 -25.35 -0.52 8.68
C LYS A 721 -24.64 0.75 8.20
N TYR A 722 -23.69 0.65 7.27
CA TYR A 722 -22.91 1.82 6.81
C TYR A 722 -23.43 2.47 5.52
N ASP A 723 -24.23 1.77 4.72
CA ASP A 723 -24.86 2.29 3.49
C ASP A 723 -25.69 3.56 3.74
N VAL A 724 -26.32 3.67 4.91
CA VAL A 724 -27.10 4.85 5.33
C VAL A 724 -26.30 6.17 5.35
N LEU A 725 -24.97 6.11 5.28
CA LEU A 725 -24.08 7.26 5.23
C LEU A 725 -23.75 7.72 3.81
N LEU A 726 -23.91 6.86 2.79
CA LEU A 726 -23.53 7.16 1.40
C LEU A 726 -24.20 8.42 0.82
N PRO A 727 -25.50 8.70 1.07
CA PRO A 727 -26.13 9.93 0.57
C PRO A 727 -25.42 11.21 1.04
N TYR A 728 -24.73 11.14 2.20
CA TYR A 728 -24.09 12.28 2.86
C TYR A 728 -22.60 12.42 2.54
N VAL A 729 -21.99 11.47 1.81
CA VAL A 729 -20.58 11.53 1.39
C VAL A 729 -20.42 12.68 0.40
N ASN A 730 -19.66 13.73 0.73
CA ASN A 730 -19.48 14.88 -0.17
C ASN A 730 -17.99 15.17 -0.50
N ASN A 731 -17.11 14.31 -0.01
CA ASN A 731 -15.69 14.28 -0.35
C ASN A 731 -15.24 12.80 -0.41
N ARG A 732 -14.30 12.48 -1.29
CA ARG A 732 -13.79 11.10 -1.44
C ARG A 732 -13.11 10.57 -0.16
N ASN A 733 -12.59 11.45 0.70
CA ASN A 733 -12.09 11.07 2.03
C ASN A 733 -13.21 10.60 2.96
N ASP A 734 -14.44 11.11 2.82
CA ASP A 734 -15.59 10.65 3.58
C ASP A 734 -15.92 9.19 3.20
N LEU A 735 -15.80 8.85 1.92
CA LEU A 735 -15.98 7.46 1.46
C LEU A 735 -14.91 6.52 2.05
N ASN A 736 -13.63 6.95 2.08
CA ASN A 736 -12.57 6.16 2.74
C ASN A 736 -12.89 5.91 4.21
N TYR A 737 -13.45 6.89 4.92
CA TYR A 737 -13.90 6.70 6.29
C TYR A 737 -15.05 5.70 6.40
N VAL A 738 -16.09 5.82 5.55
CA VAL A 738 -17.24 4.89 5.57
C VAL A 738 -16.81 3.45 5.27
N ILE A 739 -15.98 3.25 4.24
CA ILE A 739 -15.41 1.92 3.92
C ILE A 739 -14.55 1.43 5.09
N GLY A 740 -13.74 2.32 5.68
CA GLY A 740 -12.87 1.99 6.80
C GLY A 740 -13.62 1.51 8.04
N GLU A 741 -14.74 2.16 8.37
CA GLU A 741 -15.61 1.73 9.47
C GLU A 741 -16.26 0.37 9.17
N MET A 742 -16.71 0.14 7.93
CA MET A 742 -17.29 -1.14 7.49
C MET A 742 -16.30 -2.29 7.62
N ILE A 743 -15.09 -2.15 7.04
CA ILE A 743 -14.09 -3.23 7.09
C ILE A 743 -13.49 -3.41 8.48
N GLY A 744 -13.50 -2.37 9.31
CA GLY A 744 -13.03 -2.43 10.70
C GLY A 744 -13.86 -3.34 11.60
N GLU A 745 -15.12 -3.63 11.24
CA GLU A 745 -15.98 -4.58 11.96
C GLU A 745 -15.41 -6.01 11.95
N LEU A 746 -14.63 -6.37 10.92
CA LEU A 746 -13.98 -7.69 10.81
C LEU A 746 -12.95 -7.92 11.93
N SER A 747 -12.59 -6.88 12.70
CA SER A 747 -11.72 -7.00 13.88
C SER A 747 -10.37 -7.66 13.58
N VAL A 748 -9.82 -7.35 12.42
CA VAL A 748 -8.61 -7.97 11.87
C VAL A 748 -7.60 -6.90 11.50
N GLY A 749 -6.32 -7.19 11.68
CA GLY A 749 -5.24 -6.40 11.14
C GLY A 749 -5.34 -6.31 9.62
N HIS A 750 -4.51 -5.47 9.00
CA HIS A 750 -4.27 -5.55 7.56
C HIS A 750 -5.47 -5.24 6.61
N ALA A 751 -6.68 -5.04 7.13
CA ALA A 751 -7.82 -4.52 6.39
C ALA A 751 -7.67 -2.99 6.29
N TYR A 752 -7.24 -2.46 5.16
CA TYR A 752 -6.94 -1.02 4.98
C TYR A 752 -7.64 -0.44 3.77
N VAL A 753 -7.94 0.87 3.81
CA VAL A 753 -8.48 1.63 2.67
C VAL A 753 -7.77 2.98 2.55
N SER A 754 -7.44 3.40 1.33
CA SER A 754 -6.84 4.73 1.09
C SER A 754 -6.99 5.18 -0.36
N GLY A 755 -6.54 6.41 -0.65
CA GLY A 755 -6.42 6.91 -2.02
C GLY A 755 -7.73 7.36 -2.64
N GLY A 756 -7.88 7.08 -3.94
CA GLY A 756 -9.00 7.52 -4.79
C GLY A 756 -8.75 8.86 -5.51
N ASP A 757 -9.66 9.20 -6.41
CA ASP A 757 -9.69 10.49 -7.11
C ASP A 757 -10.28 11.55 -6.19
N LYS A 758 -9.41 12.42 -5.66
CA LYS A 758 -9.77 13.42 -4.65
C LYS A 758 -8.96 14.71 -4.83
N PRO A 759 -9.47 15.86 -4.34
CA PRO A 759 -8.68 17.08 -4.28
C PRO A 759 -7.38 16.86 -3.50
N LYS A 760 -6.28 17.41 -4.01
CA LYS A 760 -4.96 17.33 -3.37
C LYS A 760 -4.22 18.65 -3.55
N PRO A 761 -3.60 19.19 -2.48
CA PRO A 761 -2.82 20.41 -2.58
C PRO A 761 -1.48 20.12 -3.29
N ASN A 762 -0.93 21.12 -3.99
CA ASN A 762 0.41 21.01 -4.55
C ASN A 762 1.44 21.13 -3.43
N ARG A 763 2.05 20.01 -3.01
CA ARG A 763 3.05 19.98 -1.93
C ARG A 763 4.29 20.81 -2.29
N ILE A 764 4.82 21.54 -1.32
CA ILE A 764 6.03 22.38 -1.46
C ILE A 764 7.15 21.77 -0.62
N GLN A 765 8.26 21.42 -1.27
CA GLN A 765 9.38 20.75 -0.59
C GLN A 765 10.16 21.74 0.29
N LEU A 766 10.23 21.45 1.59
CA LEU A 766 10.99 22.24 2.57
C LEU A 766 12.45 21.75 2.60
N GLY A 767 13.42 22.68 2.56
CA GLY A 767 14.82 22.35 2.80
C GLY A 767 15.09 22.17 4.29
N LEU A 768 15.63 21.01 4.66
CA LEU A 768 16.07 20.66 6.00
C LEU A 768 17.60 20.59 6.07
N LEU A 769 18.17 20.93 7.21
CA LEU A 769 19.62 21.15 7.37
C LEU A 769 20.36 19.93 7.94
N GLY A 770 19.66 18.90 8.41
CA GLY A 770 20.25 17.77 9.12
C GLY A 770 20.65 18.13 10.55
N ALA A 771 19.87 18.97 11.24
CA ALA A 771 20.22 19.50 12.55
C ALA A 771 18.99 19.89 13.40
N LYS A 772 19.14 19.85 14.73
CA LYS A 772 18.23 20.53 15.65
C LYS A 772 18.70 21.97 15.84
N ILE A 773 17.75 22.90 15.79
CA ILE A 773 18.02 24.34 15.75
C ILE A 773 17.02 25.02 16.68
N SER A 774 17.53 25.94 17.50
CA SER A 774 16.73 26.76 18.40
C SER A 774 16.93 28.25 18.10
N LYS A 775 16.03 29.08 18.63
CA LYS A 775 16.12 30.54 18.50
C LYS A 775 16.72 31.12 19.77
N ASP A 776 17.80 31.87 19.61
CA ASP A 776 18.53 32.52 20.71
C ASP A 776 17.94 33.90 21.05
N ASP A 777 18.19 34.37 22.27
CA ASP A 777 17.73 35.68 22.76
C ASP A 777 18.25 36.87 21.93
N SER A 778 19.37 36.71 21.22
CA SER A 778 19.87 37.69 20.25
C SER A 778 18.96 37.88 19.02
N GLY A 779 18.05 36.94 18.79
CA GLY A 779 17.18 36.84 17.61
C GLY A 779 17.74 35.95 16.49
N TYR A 780 19.03 35.60 16.52
CA TYR A 780 19.61 34.61 15.61
C TYR A 780 19.24 33.18 16.02
N PHE A 781 19.60 32.21 15.17
CA PHE A 781 19.36 30.79 15.43
C PHE A 781 20.66 30.07 15.71
N VAL A 782 20.67 29.17 16.67
CA VAL A 782 21.82 28.37 17.08
C VAL A 782 21.61 26.91 16.69
N ILE A 783 22.67 26.26 16.25
CA ILE A 783 22.67 24.83 15.93
C ILE A 783 22.88 24.05 17.22
N ASP A 784 21.83 23.39 17.72
CA ASP A 784 21.89 22.65 18.98
C ASP A 784 22.57 21.28 18.81
N GLU A 785 22.28 20.61 17.69
CA GLU A 785 22.75 19.25 17.40
C GLU A 785 22.86 19.06 15.88
N ILE A 786 23.94 18.45 15.41
CA ILE A 786 24.08 18.05 14.00
C ILE A 786 23.84 16.54 13.87
N LEU A 787 22.84 16.16 13.07
CA LEU A 787 22.52 14.75 12.86
C LEU A 787 23.64 14.06 12.07
N MET A 788 24.00 12.84 12.51
CA MET A 788 24.96 12.01 11.82
C MET A 788 24.48 11.66 10.40
N GLY A 789 25.42 11.49 9.47
CA GLY A 789 25.09 11.09 8.10
C GLY A 789 26.23 10.39 7.37
N GLU A 790 25.87 9.71 6.29
CA GLU A 790 26.77 8.99 5.40
C GLU A 790 26.93 9.76 4.08
N ASN A 791 27.98 10.56 3.96
CA ASN A 791 28.23 11.43 2.79
C ASN A 791 28.34 10.70 1.44
N TRP A 792 28.49 9.37 1.43
CA TRP A 792 28.54 8.56 0.21
C TRP A 792 27.16 8.06 -0.27
N THR A 793 26.07 8.31 0.47
CA THR A 793 24.71 7.94 0.04
C THR A 793 23.76 9.13 0.13
N ARG A 794 22.91 9.33 -0.88
CA ARG A 794 21.96 10.46 -0.88
C ARG A 794 20.90 10.37 0.23
N LYS A 795 20.50 9.15 0.64
CA LYS A 795 19.37 8.91 1.56
C LYS A 795 19.72 9.29 3.01
N SER A 796 20.96 9.08 3.41
CA SER A 796 21.48 9.34 4.76
C SER A 796 22.53 10.45 4.79
N ARG A 797 22.59 11.31 3.76
CA ARG A 797 23.50 12.47 3.73
C ARG A 797 22.95 13.60 4.60
N SER A 798 23.70 13.99 5.63
CA SER A 798 23.40 15.17 6.44
C SER A 798 24.04 16.42 5.82
N PRO A 799 23.28 17.49 5.50
CA PRO A 799 23.81 18.67 4.83
C PRO A 799 24.97 19.37 5.54
N LEU A 800 24.93 19.45 6.88
CA LEU A 800 25.97 20.15 7.66
C LEU A 800 27.22 19.29 7.94
N THR A 801 27.21 18.01 7.59
CA THR A 801 28.39 17.14 7.72
C THR A 801 29.13 16.94 6.40
N GLU A 802 28.70 17.62 5.33
CA GLU A 802 29.32 17.50 4.01
C GLU A 802 30.80 17.88 4.00
N VAL A 803 31.58 17.22 3.14
CA VAL A 803 33.01 17.48 3.02
C VAL A 803 33.24 18.91 2.57
N GLY A 804 33.89 19.70 3.42
CA GLY A 804 34.24 21.09 3.14
C GLY A 804 33.28 22.12 3.74
N VAL A 805 32.26 21.68 4.49
CA VAL A 805 31.38 22.56 5.28
C VAL A 805 32.00 22.77 6.66
N ASP A 806 32.33 24.01 7.01
CA ASP A 806 32.90 24.39 8.32
C ASP A 806 31.81 24.90 9.26
N VAL A 807 31.11 23.97 9.90
CA VAL A 807 30.01 24.23 10.85
C VAL A 807 30.12 23.28 12.04
N THR A 808 29.96 23.81 13.25
CA THR A 808 29.95 23.04 14.49
C THR A 808 28.69 23.31 15.30
N GLU A 809 28.31 22.37 16.17
CA GLU A 809 27.28 22.62 17.19
C GLU A 809 27.65 23.83 18.05
N GLY A 810 26.66 24.68 18.35
CA GLY A 810 26.83 25.96 19.03
C GLY A 810 27.03 27.16 18.09
N ASP A 811 27.29 26.94 16.80
CA ASP A 811 27.37 28.05 15.84
C ASP A 811 26.00 28.68 15.57
N TYR A 812 26.02 29.99 15.28
CA TYR A 812 24.88 30.81 14.91
C TYR A 812 24.71 30.90 13.40
N ILE A 813 23.47 30.69 12.92
CA ILE A 813 23.07 30.95 11.54
C ILE A 813 22.64 32.42 11.44
N ILE A 814 23.54 33.26 10.92
CA ILE A 814 23.38 34.72 10.82
C ILE A 814 22.49 35.12 9.64
N ALA A 815 22.62 34.41 8.52
CA ALA A 815 21.86 34.67 7.30
C ALA A 815 21.66 33.43 6.44
N ILE A 816 20.59 33.43 5.64
CA ILE A 816 20.34 32.44 4.57
C ILE A 816 20.16 33.20 3.26
N ASP A 817 20.92 32.84 2.23
CA ASP A 817 20.97 33.54 0.93
C ASP A 817 21.13 35.07 1.09
N GLY A 818 22.01 35.48 2.01
CA GLY A 818 22.31 36.89 2.32
C GLY A 818 21.21 37.64 3.09
N LYS A 819 20.10 36.99 3.46
CA LYS A 819 19.05 37.59 4.29
C LYS A 819 19.27 37.24 5.75
N SER A 820 19.31 38.25 6.62
CA SER A 820 19.49 38.03 8.05
C SER A 820 18.34 37.24 8.67
N THR A 821 18.67 36.32 9.55
CA THR A 821 17.72 35.49 10.31
C THR A 821 17.25 36.19 11.60
N LYS A 822 17.90 37.28 12.04
CA LYS A 822 17.68 37.94 13.34
C LYS A 822 16.23 38.27 13.70
N ASN A 823 15.43 38.68 12.70
CA ASN A 823 14.03 39.08 12.90
C ASN A 823 13.04 38.03 12.35
N VAL A 824 13.52 36.83 12.03
CA VAL A 824 12.71 35.73 11.52
C VAL A 824 12.21 34.92 12.72
N ASN A 825 10.92 34.60 12.74
CA ASN A 825 10.34 33.85 13.86
C ASN A 825 10.62 32.35 13.77
N ASP A 826 10.68 31.84 12.55
CA ASP A 826 10.91 30.43 12.22
C ASP A 826 11.87 30.35 11.02
N ILE A 827 13.07 29.82 11.24
CA ILE A 827 14.12 29.73 10.21
C ILE A 827 13.65 28.92 8.99
N TYR A 828 12.80 27.91 9.18
CA TYR A 828 12.32 27.05 8.10
C TYR A 828 11.44 27.80 7.10
N SER A 829 10.84 28.93 7.49
CA SER A 829 10.14 29.81 6.55
C SER A 829 11.05 30.36 5.44
N MET A 830 12.37 30.43 5.67
CA MET A 830 13.36 30.84 4.68
C MET A 830 13.82 29.69 3.76
N LEU A 831 13.51 28.45 4.13
CA LEU A 831 13.94 27.23 3.44
C LEU A 831 12.82 26.57 2.62
N ILE A 832 11.66 27.23 2.51
CA ILE A 832 10.56 26.79 1.65
C ILE A 832 11.04 26.74 0.19
N ASP A 833 10.76 25.61 -0.50
CA ASP A 833 11.20 25.35 -1.87
C ASP A 833 12.73 25.35 -2.05
N LYS A 834 13.48 25.05 -0.98
CA LYS A 834 14.97 24.95 -1.01
C LYS A 834 15.51 23.52 -0.91
N ALA A 835 14.64 22.51 -0.77
CA ALA A 835 15.08 21.13 -0.79
C ALA A 835 15.81 20.79 -2.10
N ASP A 836 16.93 20.07 -2.00
CA ASP A 836 17.78 19.68 -3.12
C ASP A 836 18.32 20.84 -3.98
N LYS A 837 18.28 22.08 -3.47
CA LYS A 837 18.82 23.28 -4.13
C LYS A 837 19.91 23.91 -3.24
N SER A 838 21.03 24.30 -3.82
CA SER A 838 22.10 24.93 -3.04
C SER A 838 21.62 26.24 -2.41
N VAL A 839 21.99 26.45 -1.15
CA VAL A 839 21.77 27.68 -0.38
C VAL A 839 23.08 28.12 0.24
N ILE A 840 23.20 29.42 0.55
CA ILE A 840 24.34 29.96 1.29
C ILE A 840 23.89 30.21 2.73
N LEU A 841 24.57 29.61 3.70
CA LEU A 841 24.43 29.90 5.13
C LEU A 841 25.59 30.79 5.56
N SER A 842 25.32 31.95 6.15
CA SER A 842 26.35 32.72 6.85
C SER A 842 26.39 32.27 8.30
N ILE A 843 27.52 31.71 8.75
CA ILE A 843 27.71 31.05 10.03
C ILE A 843 28.70 31.86 10.87
N ASN A 844 28.52 31.87 12.20
CA ASN A 844 29.46 32.51 13.12
C ASN A 844 29.39 31.84 14.49
N SER A 845 30.50 31.78 15.24
CA SER A 845 30.51 31.28 16.62
C SER A 845 29.86 32.25 17.62
N GLU A 846 29.64 33.51 17.21
CA GLU A 846 29.02 34.57 18.01
C GLU A 846 27.73 35.09 17.34
N PRO A 847 26.74 35.58 18.09
CA PRO A 847 25.46 36.06 17.57
C PRO A 847 25.55 37.46 16.91
N GLU A 848 26.53 37.66 16.02
CA GLU A 848 26.75 38.90 15.29
C GLU A 848 27.22 38.69 13.86
N VAL A 849 27.12 39.73 13.03
CA VAL A 849 27.53 39.67 11.61
C VAL A 849 29.05 39.73 11.46
N ALA A 850 29.76 40.37 12.40
CA ALA A 850 31.20 40.52 12.33
C ALA A 850 31.88 39.16 12.56
N GLY A 851 32.72 38.73 11.61
CA GLY A 851 33.42 37.45 11.69
C GLY A 851 32.67 36.27 11.06
N ALA A 852 31.43 36.46 10.59
CA ALA A 852 30.69 35.41 9.91
C ALA A 852 31.36 34.98 8.59
N HIS A 853 31.32 33.68 8.30
CA HIS A 853 31.77 33.09 7.03
C HIS A 853 30.60 32.40 6.31
N ASP A 854 30.73 32.20 5.00
CA ASP A 854 29.68 31.63 4.16
C ASP A 854 29.96 30.16 3.84
N GLU A 855 28.94 29.32 4.03
CA GLU A 855 28.94 27.89 3.70
C GLU A 855 27.89 27.58 2.64
N ILE A 856 28.29 26.85 1.59
CA ILE A 856 27.36 26.39 0.54
C ILE A 856 26.95 24.97 0.86
N ILE A 857 25.67 24.79 1.13
CA ILE A 857 25.09 23.48 1.43
C ILE A 857 23.92 23.16 0.51
N THR A 858 23.59 21.88 0.39
CA THR A 858 22.36 21.43 -0.26
C THR A 858 21.41 20.87 0.80
N PRO A 859 20.30 21.55 1.15
CA PRO A 859 19.32 21.03 2.11
C PRO A 859 18.64 19.74 1.61
N THR A 860 18.27 18.85 2.52
CA THR A 860 17.52 17.63 2.20
C THR A 860 16.00 17.87 2.26
N SER A 861 15.20 17.09 1.55
CA SER A 861 13.72 17.11 1.66
C SER A 861 13.19 16.24 2.81
N ASN A 862 14.03 15.36 3.37
CA ASN A 862 13.63 14.40 4.39
C ASN A 862 14.82 14.01 5.28
N GLU A 863 14.65 14.11 6.60
CA GLU A 863 15.65 13.75 7.62
C GLU A 863 15.38 12.40 8.31
N SER A 864 14.29 11.69 7.96
CA SER A 864 13.94 10.40 8.59
C SER A 864 15.08 9.38 8.52
N GLY A 865 15.86 9.39 7.44
CA GLY A 865 17.04 8.53 7.29
C GLY A 865 18.22 8.92 8.19
N LEU A 866 18.34 10.21 8.54
CA LEU A 866 19.36 10.72 9.46
C LEU A 866 19.01 10.35 10.90
N TYR A 867 17.76 10.59 11.32
CA TYR A 867 17.28 10.17 12.63
C TYR A 867 17.44 8.66 12.85
N TYR A 868 17.16 7.85 11.83
CA TYR A 868 17.40 6.41 11.87
C TYR A 868 18.87 6.08 12.08
N TYR A 869 19.73 6.67 11.28
CA TYR A 869 21.16 6.38 11.30
C TYR A 869 21.80 6.80 12.63
N THR A 870 21.52 8.02 13.11
CA THR A 870 21.97 8.49 14.43
C THR A 870 21.56 7.52 15.53
N TRP A 871 20.26 7.17 15.61
CA TRP A 871 19.74 6.28 16.65
C TRP A 871 20.39 4.88 16.63
N VAL A 872 20.59 4.28 15.44
CA VAL A 872 21.25 2.97 15.32
C VAL A 872 22.72 3.05 15.76
N MET A 873 23.43 4.10 15.38
CA MET A 873 24.85 4.27 15.69
C MET A 873 25.07 4.53 17.18
N GLU A 874 24.25 5.37 17.81
CA GLU A 874 24.28 5.63 19.24
C GLU A 874 24.01 4.35 20.06
N ASN A 875 23.00 3.56 19.69
CA ASN A 875 22.73 2.28 20.35
C ASN A 875 23.87 1.28 20.15
N THR A 876 24.47 1.24 18.96
CA THR A 876 25.65 0.41 18.69
C THR A 876 26.81 0.80 19.59
N GLU A 877 27.09 2.09 19.71
CA GLU A 877 28.16 2.61 20.58
C GLU A 877 27.89 2.30 22.06
N LYS A 878 26.66 2.54 22.53
CA LYS A 878 26.23 2.23 23.90
C LYS A 878 26.46 0.76 24.25
N VAL A 879 26.04 -0.18 23.40
CA VAL A 879 26.27 -1.63 23.60
C VAL A 879 27.76 -1.95 23.57
N ASN A 880 28.51 -1.36 22.63
CA ASN A 880 29.94 -1.62 22.51
C ASN A 880 30.72 -1.14 23.75
N LEU A 881 30.42 0.05 24.27
CA LEU A 881 31.04 0.58 25.49
C LEU A 881 30.64 -0.24 26.73
N ALA A 882 29.35 -0.56 26.90
CA ALA A 882 28.85 -1.28 28.07
C ALA A 882 29.34 -2.73 28.16
N THR A 883 29.78 -3.32 27.05
CA THR A 883 30.19 -4.74 26.97
C THR A 883 31.67 -4.94 26.69
N ASP A 884 32.47 -3.88 26.76
CA ASP A 884 33.90 -3.87 26.39
C ASP A 884 34.14 -4.46 24.99
N GLY A 885 33.24 -4.11 24.07
CA GLY A 885 33.23 -4.56 22.69
C GLY A 885 33.00 -6.05 22.46
N GLN A 886 32.53 -6.80 23.45
CA GLN A 886 32.29 -8.25 23.31
C GLN A 886 30.96 -8.59 22.65
N VAL A 887 29.97 -7.70 22.69
CA VAL A 887 28.62 -7.93 22.18
C VAL A 887 28.38 -7.04 20.96
N GLY A 888 27.80 -7.61 19.89
CA GLY A 888 27.34 -6.86 18.73
C GLY A 888 25.90 -6.36 18.93
N TYR A 889 25.54 -5.31 18.20
CA TYR A 889 24.17 -4.80 18.12
C TYR A 889 23.78 -4.68 16.64
N ILE A 890 22.55 -5.07 16.33
CA ILE A 890 21.90 -4.80 15.04
C ILE A 890 20.47 -4.35 15.30
N HIS A 891 19.95 -3.50 14.42
CA HIS A 891 18.53 -3.18 14.36
C HIS A 891 17.94 -3.55 13.00
N ILE A 892 16.70 -4.04 13.00
CA ILE A 892 15.98 -4.48 11.81
C ILE A 892 14.72 -3.61 11.66
N PRO A 893 14.71 -2.59 10.78
CA PRO A 893 13.64 -1.58 10.73
C PRO A 893 12.36 -2.05 10.05
N ASP A 894 12.46 -3.05 9.18
CA ASP A 894 11.32 -3.72 8.55
C ASP A 894 11.71 -5.15 8.16
N MET A 895 10.76 -5.92 7.66
CA MET A 895 11.00 -7.25 7.08
C MET A 895 10.91 -7.24 5.56
N GLY A 896 11.35 -6.14 4.94
CA GLY A 896 11.42 -5.97 3.49
C GLY A 896 12.87 -5.92 2.97
N PRO A 897 13.06 -5.45 1.73
CA PRO A 897 14.39 -5.27 1.16
C PRO A 897 15.29 -4.30 1.93
N GLU A 898 14.74 -3.25 2.55
CA GLU A 898 15.51 -2.31 3.36
C GLU A 898 16.01 -2.96 4.65
N GLY A 899 15.14 -3.69 5.37
CA GLY A 899 15.53 -4.48 6.53
C GLY A 899 16.58 -5.55 6.23
N LEU A 900 16.50 -6.20 5.07
CA LEU A 900 17.59 -7.09 4.60
C LEU A 900 18.91 -6.35 4.40
N ASN A 901 18.87 -5.12 3.86
CA ASN A 901 20.09 -4.33 3.69
C ASN A 901 20.70 -3.94 5.03
N GLU A 902 19.89 -3.50 6.00
CA GLU A 902 20.37 -3.16 7.35
C GLU A 902 20.88 -4.40 8.10
N PHE A 903 20.20 -5.54 7.98
CA PHE A 903 20.70 -6.81 8.50
C PHE A 903 22.07 -7.14 7.91
N VAL A 904 22.24 -7.08 6.58
CA VAL A 904 23.54 -7.36 5.94
C VAL A 904 24.61 -6.35 6.38
N LYS A 905 24.27 -5.06 6.43
CA LYS A 905 25.17 -3.97 6.80
C LYS A 905 25.72 -4.13 8.22
N HIS A 906 24.90 -4.61 9.16
CA HIS A 906 25.27 -4.66 10.57
C HIS A 906 25.55 -6.07 11.10
N PHE A 907 24.96 -7.15 10.59
CA PHE A 907 25.17 -8.51 11.09
C PHE A 907 26.56 -9.06 10.76
N TYR A 908 26.94 -9.08 9.48
CA TYR A 908 28.20 -9.71 9.05
C TYR A 908 29.46 -9.06 9.64
N PRO A 909 29.54 -7.71 9.79
CA PRO A 909 30.68 -7.08 10.46
C PRO A 909 30.81 -7.42 11.96
N GLN A 910 29.72 -7.87 12.61
CA GLN A 910 29.68 -8.17 14.04
C GLN A 910 29.97 -9.65 14.36
N LEU A 911 30.27 -10.49 13.36
CA LEU A 911 30.51 -11.94 13.57
C LEU A 911 31.78 -12.26 14.39
N ASN A 912 32.66 -11.29 14.61
CA ASN A 912 33.81 -11.40 15.51
C ASN A 912 33.46 -11.18 16.99
N LYS A 913 32.23 -10.72 17.28
CA LYS A 913 31.71 -10.54 18.63
C LYS A 913 31.33 -11.90 19.22
N ARG A 914 31.27 -11.98 20.55
CA ARG A 914 30.94 -13.23 21.28
C ARG A 914 29.45 -13.46 21.39
N ALA A 915 28.63 -12.42 21.32
CA ALA A 915 27.18 -12.48 21.43
C ALA A 915 26.53 -11.35 20.62
N LEU A 916 25.20 -11.38 20.48
CA LEU A 916 24.46 -10.43 19.65
C LEU A 916 23.16 -9.98 20.32
N ILE A 917 22.95 -8.67 20.39
CA ILE A 917 21.64 -8.06 20.63
C ILE A 917 21.02 -7.74 19.27
N ILE A 918 19.78 -8.17 19.07
CA ILE A 918 18.97 -7.93 17.88
C ILE A 918 17.81 -7.04 18.32
N ASP A 919 17.66 -5.89 17.69
CA ASP A 919 16.60 -4.93 18.00
C ASP A 919 15.56 -4.95 16.87
N ASP A 920 14.34 -5.34 17.19
CA ASP A 920 13.18 -5.42 16.31
C ASP A 920 12.13 -4.34 16.64
N ARG A 921 12.47 -3.41 17.55
CA ARG A 921 11.57 -2.33 17.95
C ARG A 921 11.25 -1.41 16.77
N GLY A 922 9.97 -1.13 16.57
CA GLY A 922 9.56 -0.32 15.42
C GLY A 922 9.63 -1.01 14.07
N ASN A 923 9.83 -2.34 14.01
CA ASN A 923 9.85 -3.10 12.77
C ASN A 923 8.53 -2.99 12.01
N GLY A 924 8.57 -2.45 10.78
CA GLY A 924 7.39 -2.18 9.95
C GLY A 924 6.74 -3.39 9.27
N GLY A 925 7.31 -4.60 9.40
CA GLY A 925 6.84 -5.83 8.78
C GLY A 925 7.29 -6.03 7.33
N GLY A 926 6.76 -7.06 6.67
CA GLY A 926 7.21 -7.49 5.35
C GLY A 926 7.02 -8.99 5.14
N ASN A 927 8.05 -9.71 4.71
CA ASN A 927 7.98 -11.15 4.43
C ASN A 927 9.33 -11.90 4.48
N VAL A 928 10.39 -11.29 5.01
CA VAL A 928 11.75 -11.85 4.99
C VAL A 928 12.18 -12.48 6.32
N SER A 929 11.34 -12.45 7.37
CA SER A 929 11.67 -13.02 8.68
C SER A 929 12.15 -14.48 8.62
N PRO A 930 11.60 -15.39 7.77
CA PRO A 930 12.11 -16.77 7.69
C PRO A 930 13.56 -16.82 7.20
N MET A 931 13.95 -15.89 6.32
CA MET A 931 15.33 -15.79 5.83
C MET A 931 16.27 -15.44 6.98
N LEU A 932 15.90 -14.48 7.84
CA LEU A 932 16.70 -14.04 8.98
C LEU A 932 16.80 -15.15 10.03
N ILE A 933 15.67 -15.79 10.36
CA ILE A 933 15.61 -16.93 11.29
C ILE A 933 16.56 -18.05 10.84
N GLU A 934 16.57 -18.41 9.56
CA GLU A 934 17.48 -19.43 9.02
C GLU A 934 18.97 -19.08 9.26
N ARG A 935 19.37 -17.81 9.12
CA ARG A 935 20.78 -17.38 9.33
C ARG A 935 21.13 -17.36 10.81
N LEU A 936 20.23 -16.85 11.64
CA LEU A 936 20.43 -16.74 13.08
C LEU A 936 20.40 -18.11 13.77
N ASN A 937 19.70 -19.10 13.20
CA ASN A 937 19.56 -20.46 13.72
C ASN A 937 20.61 -21.44 13.17
N ARG A 938 21.69 -20.95 12.53
CA ARG A 938 22.77 -21.83 12.07
C ARG A 938 23.43 -22.56 13.24
N GLU A 939 23.61 -23.86 13.08
CA GLU A 939 24.27 -24.72 14.06
C GLU A 939 25.73 -24.98 13.69
N LEU A 940 26.59 -25.06 14.71
CA LEU A 940 28.00 -25.42 14.53
C LEU A 940 28.10 -26.91 14.20
N ALA A 941 28.50 -27.24 12.98
CA ALA A 941 28.73 -28.63 12.58
C ALA A 941 30.17 -29.09 12.89
N LEU A 942 31.17 -28.26 12.57
CA LEU A 942 32.58 -28.56 12.83
C LEU A 942 33.46 -27.31 12.84
N TYR A 943 34.63 -27.45 13.46
CA TYR A 943 35.71 -26.47 13.39
C TYR A 943 36.69 -26.79 12.25
N GLY A 944 37.30 -25.76 11.68
CA GLY A 944 38.37 -25.88 10.69
C GLY A 944 39.54 -24.96 10.99
N MET A 945 40.67 -25.22 10.36
CA MET A 945 41.85 -24.34 10.38
C MET A 945 42.44 -24.21 8.98
N SER A 946 43.29 -23.21 8.78
CA SER A 946 44.20 -23.14 7.63
C SER A 946 45.63 -23.02 8.15
N ARG A 947 46.63 -23.50 7.39
CA ARG A 947 48.01 -23.71 7.86
C ARG A 947 48.62 -22.58 8.71
N ASN A 948 48.28 -21.33 8.42
CA ASN A 948 48.79 -20.14 9.10
C ASN A 948 47.68 -19.23 9.65
N ASN A 949 46.45 -19.75 9.83
CA ASN A 949 45.29 -19.01 10.33
C ASN A 949 44.70 -19.71 11.57
N GLY A 950 43.95 -18.96 12.37
CA GLY A 950 43.23 -19.50 13.54
C GLY A 950 42.07 -20.45 13.20
N VAL A 951 41.38 -20.87 14.25
CA VAL A 951 40.17 -21.71 14.14
C VAL A 951 39.04 -20.92 13.50
N ASN A 952 38.29 -21.57 12.61
CA ASN A 952 37.04 -21.07 12.03
C ASN A 952 35.92 -22.11 12.19
N THR A 953 34.67 -21.66 12.11
CA THR A 953 33.47 -22.50 12.17
C THR A 953 33.00 -22.91 10.78
N LYS A 954 32.17 -23.96 10.72
CA LYS A 954 31.42 -24.35 9.53
C LYS A 954 29.94 -24.56 9.91
N PRO A 955 29.01 -23.74 9.37
CA PRO A 955 29.22 -22.59 8.47
C PRO A 955 30.04 -21.46 9.12
N ARG A 956 30.70 -20.62 8.29
CA ARG A 956 31.59 -19.53 8.79
C ARG A 956 30.80 -18.32 9.28
N GLU A 957 29.70 -18.01 8.60
CA GLU A 957 28.90 -16.83 8.85
C GLU A 957 27.79 -17.13 9.87
N MET A 958 28.18 -17.42 11.11
CA MET A 958 27.28 -17.74 12.22
C MET A 958 27.66 -16.98 13.50
N MET A 959 26.65 -16.64 14.33
CA MET A 959 26.86 -16.09 15.67
C MET A 959 26.84 -17.23 16.70
N LEU A 960 28.00 -17.58 17.27
CA LEU A 960 28.15 -18.74 18.15
C LEU A 960 27.54 -18.57 19.54
N GLY A 961 27.67 -17.38 20.14
CA GLY A 961 27.23 -17.18 21.52
C GLY A 961 25.76 -16.76 21.64
N PRO A 962 25.38 -16.33 22.86
CA PRO A 962 24.00 -16.02 23.18
C PRO A 962 23.44 -14.87 22.33
N LYS A 963 22.12 -14.82 22.26
CA LYS A 963 21.36 -13.80 21.54
C LYS A 963 20.24 -13.28 22.43
N VAL A 964 20.00 -11.98 22.39
CA VAL A 964 18.85 -11.34 23.01
C VAL A 964 18.11 -10.57 21.92
N LEU A 965 16.80 -10.72 21.87
CA LEU A 965 15.92 -10.01 20.94
C LEU A 965 15.12 -8.96 21.72
N ILE A 966 15.11 -7.73 21.22
CA ILE A 966 14.31 -6.63 21.77
C ILE A 966 13.12 -6.38 20.84
N LEU A 967 11.91 -6.23 21.39
CA LEU A 967 10.70 -5.87 20.65
C LEU A 967 9.85 -4.83 21.39
N ASP A 968 9.04 -4.06 20.67
CA ASP A 968 8.10 -3.11 21.25
C ASP A 968 6.72 -3.21 20.60
N ASN A 969 5.78 -2.38 21.05
CA ASN A 969 4.43 -2.31 20.52
C ASN A 969 4.35 -1.86 19.05
N TYR A 970 5.48 -1.49 18.44
CA TYR A 970 5.60 -1.11 17.04
C TYR A 970 6.28 -2.17 16.18
N SER A 971 6.78 -3.27 16.75
CA SER A 971 7.17 -4.49 16.00
C SER A 971 5.91 -5.11 15.39
N ALA A 972 5.80 -5.11 14.05
CA ALA A 972 4.53 -5.32 13.36
C ALA A 972 4.58 -6.31 12.20
N SER A 973 3.52 -7.08 12.01
CA SER A 973 3.30 -7.98 10.87
C SER A 973 4.33 -9.10 10.82
N ASP A 974 5.17 -9.16 9.80
CA ASP A 974 6.29 -10.11 9.81
C ASP A 974 7.34 -9.79 10.91
N GLY A 975 7.32 -8.56 11.46
CA GLY A 975 7.98 -8.19 12.71
C GLY A 975 7.27 -8.68 13.98
N ASP A 976 6.03 -9.20 13.90
CA ASP A 976 5.45 -10.04 14.96
C ASP A 976 5.89 -11.50 14.79
N LEU A 977 5.93 -11.99 13.55
CA LEU A 977 6.30 -13.37 13.24
C LEU A 977 7.78 -13.66 13.53
N PHE A 978 8.67 -12.67 13.41
CA PHE A 978 10.08 -12.82 13.76
C PHE A 978 10.31 -13.15 15.24
N PRO A 979 9.85 -12.34 16.22
CA PRO A 979 9.95 -12.70 17.64
C PRO A 979 9.18 -13.96 17.99
N TYR A 980 8.03 -14.23 17.36
CA TYR A 980 7.30 -15.49 17.55
C TYR A 980 8.17 -16.71 17.18
N GLN A 981 8.78 -16.71 15.99
CA GLN A 981 9.66 -17.78 15.52
C GLN A 981 10.92 -17.90 16.37
N PHE A 982 11.53 -16.77 16.74
CA PHE A 982 12.73 -16.73 17.58
C PHE A 982 12.50 -17.40 18.94
N LYS A 983 11.35 -17.08 19.57
CA LYS A 983 10.92 -17.70 20.85
C LYS A 983 10.58 -19.17 20.66
N LYS A 984 9.81 -19.52 19.63
CA LYS A 984 9.40 -20.91 19.33
C LYS A 984 10.60 -21.83 19.11
N LEU A 985 11.67 -21.34 18.48
CA LEU A 985 12.90 -22.08 18.21
C LEU A 985 13.91 -22.04 19.35
N GLY A 986 13.62 -21.33 20.46
CA GLY A 986 14.51 -21.26 21.62
C GLY A 986 15.84 -20.56 21.34
N MET A 987 15.86 -19.56 20.46
CA MET A 987 17.10 -18.94 19.97
C MET A 987 17.76 -17.97 20.96
N GLY A 988 17.03 -17.52 21.97
CA GLY A 988 17.50 -16.54 22.96
C GLY A 988 16.34 -15.97 23.78
N THR A 989 16.64 -14.94 24.58
CA THR A 989 15.65 -14.27 25.44
C THR A 989 15.02 -13.07 24.73
N LEU A 990 13.70 -12.92 24.82
CA LEU A 990 12.98 -11.72 24.39
C LEU A 990 12.83 -10.71 25.53
N VAL A 991 13.12 -9.44 25.26
CA VAL A 991 13.01 -8.32 26.20
C VAL A 991 12.17 -7.20 25.58
N GLY A 992 11.28 -6.58 26.34
CA GLY A 992 10.55 -5.38 25.88
C GLY A 992 9.09 -5.38 26.28
N VAL A 993 8.19 -5.03 25.35
CA VAL A 993 6.74 -5.07 25.56
C VAL A 993 6.04 -5.83 24.43
N ARG A 994 4.75 -6.14 24.60
CA ARG A 994 3.95 -6.88 23.61
C ARG A 994 3.99 -6.19 22.24
N SER A 995 4.18 -6.97 21.19
CA SER A 995 4.21 -6.49 19.80
C SER A 995 2.82 -6.14 19.23
N TRP A 996 2.76 -5.64 17.99
CA TRP A 996 1.54 -5.09 17.39
C TRP A 996 0.41 -6.12 17.21
N GLY A 997 0.72 -7.37 16.83
CA GLY A 997 -0.25 -8.45 16.77
C GLY A 997 -1.17 -8.48 15.56
N GLY A 998 -0.72 -8.02 14.39
CA GLY A 998 -1.47 -8.17 13.14
C GLY A 998 -0.71 -9.01 12.14
N VAL A 999 -1.05 -10.29 11.99
CA VAL A 999 -0.29 -11.28 11.21
C VAL A 999 -1.07 -11.95 10.09
N VAL A 1000 -2.37 -11.64 9.93
CA VAL A 1000 -3.10 -12.04 8.72
C VAL A 1000 -2.59 -11.22 7.54
N GLY A 1001 -1.77 -11.83 6.69
CA GLY A 1001 -1.16 -11.19 5.53
C GLY A 1001 -2.17 -10.72 4.48
N ILE A 1002 -1.75 -9.73 3.68
CA ILE A 1002 -2.64 -9.02 2.73
C ILE A 1002 -2.41 -9.40 1.28
N ARG A 1003 -3.50 -9.39 0.53
CA ARG A 1003 -3.48 -9.14 -0.91
C ARG A 1003 -3.68 -7.65 -1.19
N GLY A 1004 -2.92 -7.14 -2.16
CA GLY A 1004 -3.05 -5.75 -2.64
C GLY A 1004 -4.42 -5.46 -3.28
N SER A 1005 -4.68 -4.22 -3.68
CA SER A 1005 -5.98 -3.81 -4.23
C SER A 1005 -6.28 -4.44 -5.60
N MET A 1006 -7.55 -4.75 -5.85
CA MET A 1006 -8.06 -4.80 -7.23
C MET A 1006 -8.23 -3.36 -7.76
N PRO A 1007 -8.22 -3.14 -9.08
CA PRO A 1007 -8.51 -1.81 -9.62
C PRO A 1007 -9.90 -1.36 -9.14
N PHE A 1008 -10.02 -0.15 -8.59
CA PHE A 1008 -11.31 0.53 -8.45
C PHE A 1008 -11.47 1.53 -9.60
N ILE A 1009 -12.71 1.92 -9.91
CA ILE A 1009 -13.01 2.87 -10.98
C ILE A 1009 -12.28 4.21 -10.82
N ASP A 1010 -12.03 4.66 -9.58
CA ASP A 1010 -11.35 5.92 -9.29
C ASP A 1010 -9.88 5.76 -8.84
N GLY A 1011 -9.33 4.53 -8.89
CA GLY A 1011 -7.97 4.24 -8.45
C GLY A 1011 -7.76 4.20 -6.93
N GLY A 1012 -8.82 4.03 -6.13
CA GLY A 1012 -8.71 3.69 -4.71
C GLY A 1012 -7.89 2.42 -4.43
N ASP A 1013 -7.42 2.27 -3.18
CA ASP A 1013 -6.68 1.10 -2.71
C ASP A 1013 -7.42 0.46 -1.52
N LEU A 1014 -7.66 -0.85 -1.61
CA LEU A 1014 -8.19 -1.69 -0.54
C LEU A 1014 -7.23 -2.87 -0.27
N ARG A 1015 -6.82 -3.06 0.97
CA ARG A 1015 -6.00 -4.21 1.41
C ARG A 1015 -6.89 -5.24 2.06
N ARG A 1016 -6.76 -6.49 1.60
CA ARG A 1016 -7.65 -7.60 1.93
C ARG A 1016 -6.86 -8.66 2.70
N PRO A 1017 -7.16 -8.90 3.98
CA PRO A 1017 -6.50 -9.92 4.78
C PRO A 1017 -6.89 -11.33 4.28
N GLU A 1018 -5.94 -12.05 3.71
CA GLU A 1018 -6.18 -13.34 3.02
C GLU A 1018 -5.28 -14.46 3.56
N PHE A 1019 -4.15 -14.14 4.21
CA PHE A 1019 -3.11 -15.12 4.55
C PHE A 1019 -2.89 -15.24 6.06
N ALA A 1020 -3.64 -16.12 6.74
CA ALA A 1020 -3.55 -16.27 8.19
C ALA A 1020 -2.58 -17.41 8.60
N PRO A 1021 -1.58 -17.14 9.46
CA PRO A 1021 -0.70 -18.18 10.00
C PRO A 1021 -1.40 -18.98 11.12
N PHE A 1022 -1.10 -20.28 11.20
CA PHE A 1022 -1.54 -21.17 12.26
C PHE A 1022 -0.39 -22.06 12.75
N ASP A 1023 -0.48 -22.53 13.99
CA ASP A 1023 0.55 -23.39 14.61
C ASP A 1023 0.39 -24.88 14.22
N GLU A 1024 1.31 -25.73 14.67
CA GLU A 1024 1.29 -27.17 14.39
C GLU A 1024 0.06 -27.91 14.96
N ASN A 1025 -0.70 -27.27 15.85
CA ASN A 1025 -1.91 -27.82 16.45
C ASN A 1025 -3.19 -27.29 15.77
N GLY A 1026 -3.05 -26.45 14.74
CA GLY A 1026 -4.17 -25.85 14.01
C GLY A 1026 -4.78 -24.61 14.69
N ASN A 1027 -4.09 -23.98 15.64
CA ASN A 1027 -4.55 -22.74 16.26
C ASN A 1027 -4.05 -21.52 15.49
N TRP A 1028 -4.92 -20.54 15.26
CA TRP A 1028 -4.50 -19.22 14.79
C TRP A 1028 -3.55 -18.59 15.81
N VAL A 1029 -2.45 -18.02 15.32
CA VAL A 1029 -1.41 -17.46 16.20
C VAL A 1029 -1.47 -15.94 16.20
N ILE A 1030 -1.40 -15.35 17.40
CA ILE A 1030 -1.06 -13.95 17.71
C ILE A 1030 -1.83 -12.80 17.03
N GLU A 1031 -2.74 -13.06 16.09
CA GLU A 1031 -3.63 -12.06 15.50
C GLU A 1031 -4.53 -11.41 16.56
N GLY A 1032 -4.60 -10.08 16.55
CA GLY A 1032 -5.31 -9.29 17.55
C GLY A 1032 -4.59 -9.15 18.89
N TYR A 1033 -3.43 -9.80 19.10
CA TYR A 1033 -2.73 -9.85 20.39
C TYR A 1033 -1.24 -9.48 20.29
N GLY A 1034 -0.44 -10.23 19.52
CA GLY A 1034 1.02 -10.03 19.41
C GLY A 1034 1.83 -11.05 20.20
N VAL A 1035 3.11 -10.75 20.41
CA VAL A 1035 4.08 -11.62 21.09
C VAL A 1035 4.50 -10.98 22.40
N ASP A 1036 4.30 -11.71 23.50
CA ASP A 1036 4.85 -11.30 24.80
C ASP A 1036 6.35 -11.66 24.91
N PRO A 1037 7.19 -10.73 25.39
CA PRO A 1037 8.58 -11.02 25.71
C PRO A 1037 8.68 -11.98 26.89
N ASP A 1038 9.87 -12.56 27.08
CA ASP A 1038 10.18 -13.33 28.28
C ASP A 1038 10.41 -12.43 29.49
N ILE A 1039 10.93 -11.23 29.25
CA ILE A 1039 11.11 -10.17 30.26
C ILE A 1039 10.33 -8.93 29.78
N VAL A 1040 9.19 -8.67 30.43
CA VAL A 1040 8.41 -7.45 30.19
C VAL A 1040 9.09 -6.27 30.87
N ILE A 1041 9.48 -5.26 30.09
CA ILE A 1041 10.01 -3.99 30.57
C ILE A 1041 9.52 -2.87 29.64
N ASP A 1042 8.72 -1.97 30.20
CA ASP A 1042 8.25 -0.76 29.52
C ASP A 1042 9.19 0.39 29.85
N ASN A 1043 9.51 1.24 28.88
CA ASN A 1043 10.37 2.39 29.11
C ASN A 1043 9.58 3.48 29.85
N ASP A 1044 10.12 4.02 30.93
CA ASP A 1044 9.57 5.25 31.50
C ASP A 1044 9.72 6.41 30.49
N PRO A 1045 8.64 7.13 30.13
CA PRO A 1045 8.70 8.16 29.10
C PRO A 1045 9.67 9.30 29.42
N ALA A 1046 9.77 9.71 30.69
CA ALA A 1046 10.68 10.79 31.06
C ALA A 1046 12.14 10.32 30.96
N GLN A 1047 12.43 9.08 31.35
CA GLN A 1047 13.76 8.48 31.19
C GLN A 1047 14.12 8.28 29.71
N GLU A 1048 13.20 7.78 28.90
CA GLU A 1048 13.42 7.57 27.46
C GLU A 1048 13.70 8.88 26.73
N TYR A 1049 12.94 9.94 27.04
CA TYR A 1049 13.17 11.27 26.46
C TYR A 1049 14.56 11.83 26.80
N GLU A 1050 15.08 11.54 27.99
CA GLU A 1050 16.43 11.92 28.43
C GLU A 1050 17.53 10.96 27.91
N GLY A 1051 17.19 10.01 27.02
CA GLY A 1051 18.12 9.07 26.38
C GLY A 1051 18.39 7.78 27.18
N ASN A 1052 17.67 7.54 28.28
CA ASN A 1052 17.82 6.34 29.08
C ASN A 1052 16.86 5.23 28.63
N ASP A 1053 17.31 4.41 27.67
CA ASP A 1053 16.60 3.24 27.18
C ASP A 1053 16.70 2.03 28.13
N GLU A 1054 15.67 1.79 28.94
CA GLU A 1054 15.61 0.69 29.92
C GLU A 1054 15.55 -0.70 29.28
N GLN A 1055 14.85 -0.83 28.16
CA GLN A 1055 14.79 -2.07 27.37
C GLN A 1055 16.17 -2.49 26.87
N LEU A 1056 16.92 -1.57 26.26
CA LEU A 1056 18.28 -1.84 25.80
C LEU A 1056 19.23 -2.12 26.98
N ASN A 1057 19.13 -1.35 28.06
CA ASN A 1057 19.91 -1.60 29.27
C ASN A 1057 19.66 -3.00 29.83
N LYS A 1058 18.39 -3.44 29.85
CA LYS A 1058 18.03 -4.79 30.30
C LYS A 1058 18.56 -5.86 29.36
N ALA A 1059 18.52 -5.64 28.05
CA ALA A 1059 19.12 -6.56 27.09
C ALA A 1059 20.64 -6.69 27.30
N ILE A 1060 21.34 -5.59 27.60
CA ILE A 1060 22.77 -5.59 27.94
C ILE A 1060 23.03 -6.39 29.23
N GLU A 1061 22.22 -6.19 30.26
CA GLU A 1061 22.32 -6.95 31.52
C GLU A 1061 22.18 -8.46 31.27
N VAL A 1062 21.11 -8.85 30.56
CA VAL A 1062 20.79 -10.26 30.27
C VAL A 1062 21.89 -10.90 29.42
N ILE A 1063 22.36 -10.23 28.36
CA ILE A 1063 23.37 -10.81 27.48
C ILE A 1063 24.72 -10.96 28.19
N LEU A 1064 25.09 -10.02 29.08
CA LEU A 1064 26.32 -10.13 29.88
C LEU A 1064 26.26 -11.29 30.88
N GLU A 1065 25.09 -11.55 31.47
CA GLU A 1065 24.88 -12.72 32.32
C GLU A 1065 25.05 -14.02 31.50
N GLN A 1066 24.38 -14.12 30.36
CA GLN A 1066 24.48 -15.29 29.47
C GLN A 1066 25.89 -15.49 28.92
N LEU A 1067 26.66 -14.41 28.75
CA LEU A 1067 28.03 -14.47 28.26
C LEU A 1067 28.99 -15.15 29.24
N LYS A 1068 28.65 -15.26 30.53
CA LYS A 1068 29.46 -16.00 31.51
C LYS A 1068 29.59 -17.49 31.15
N ASP A 1069 28.59 -18.04 30.46
CA ASP A 1069 28.56 -19.42 29.99
C ASP A 1069 29.16 -19.60 28.58
N TYR A 1070 29.65 -18.52 27.95
CA TYR A 1070 30.26 -18.57 26.63
C TYR A 1070 31.52 -19.43 26.63
N LYS A 1071 31.56 -20.41 25.72
CA LYS A 1071 32.73 -21.25 25.50
C LYS A 1071 33.56 -20.66 24.35
N PRO A 1072 34.84 -20.31 24.58
CA PRO A 1072 35.70 -19.87 23.49
C PRO A 1072 35.91 -20.99 22.47
N LEU A 1073 36.35 -20.60 21.28
CA LEU A 1073 36.77 -21.57 20.25
C LEU A 1073 37.86 -22.49 20.83
N PRO A 1074 37.83 -23.80 20.50
CA PRO A 1074 38.85 -24.73 20.96
C PRO A 1074 40.20 -24.42 20.32
N ASP A 1075 41.28 -24.92 20.92
CA ASP A 1075 42.60 -24.90 20.29
C ASP A 1075 42.65 -25.81 19.06
N ILE A 1076 43.56 -25.50 18.13
CA ILE A 1076 43.87 -26.40 17.02
C ILE A 1076 44.44 -27.71 17.60
N PRO A 1077 43.89 -28.89 17.24
CA PRO A 1077 44.41 -30.15 17.75
C PRO A 1077 45.86 -30.37 17.31
N PRO A 1078 46.64 -31.19 18.05
CA PRO A 1078 48.00 -31.53 17.66
C PRO A 1078 48.08 -32.02 16.21
N TYR A 1079 49.09 -31.55 15.46
CA TYR A 1079 49.27 -31.97 14.07
C TYR A 1079 49.59 -33.48 13.99
N PRO A 1080 49.05 -34.20 13.01
CA PRO A 1080 49.30 -35.63 12.87
C PRO A 1080 50.77 -35.91 12.55
N ASP A 1081 51.41 -36.73 13.38
CA ASP A 1081 52.72 -37.32 13.08
C ASP A 1081 52.53 -38.63 12.32
N LYS A 1082 52.80 -38.61 11.01
CA LYS A 1082 52.75 -39.79 10.12
C LYS A 1082 54.13 -40.39 9.83
N SER A 1083 55.15 -40.04 10.61
CA SER A 1083 56.51 -40.56 10.44
C SER A 1083 56.73 -41.95 11.04
N LYS A 1084 55.73 -42.46 11.77
CA LYS A 1084 55.70 -43.80 12.36
C LYS A 1084 54.84 -44.77 11.56
#